data_AF-A0A6I2MN97-F1
#
_entry.id   AF-A0A6I2MN97-F1
#
_cell.length_a   1.000
_cell.length_b   1.000
_cell.length_c   1.000
_cell.angle_alpha   90.00
_cell.angle_beta   90.00
_cell.angle_gamma   90.00
#
_symmetry.space_group_name_H-M   'P 1'
#
loop_
_entity.id
_entity.type
_entity.pdbx_description
1 polymer ?
#
loop_
_entity_poly.entity_id
_entity_poly.type
_entity_poly.pdbx_seq_one_letter_code
_entity_poly.pdbx_strand_id
1 'polypeptide(L)'
;MQTTTVLAITLAAIAALLLVFFQYYYKSELKGKLRFWLSLLRFIAIFGTLLLLVNPKFIKKDFFLEKSNLIVLVDNSSSINNTIGEGHVNSSLENIKGSTELAEKFNLHYYKFGKETKLLDSLDFNEKVTDISKSLKTLNTIFGHSESGVVLLSDGNATLGEDYEFYGRKQKLPIFPIVLGDTTHYEDLKIVQINSNKYAFLKNKFPVEIFVSYEGNNDVKSLLNVTMNGKNVHSQRMDLSNKQNSKSVTVLLNAATVGLKTLRVSLESLENEKNIVNNTKNIAIEVIDEKTNVAIVSDIIHPDIGVLKKSIESNEQRSVTIINPKSKDNDLKDIDLMILYQPTPTFQGIYDLIAKSNIPTFTITGPKTNWSFLNKVQNSFTKNSFGQSEEVIPSLNNSFGKFILPEIQFENFPPLETNLGETMIIKSHEVLLSQIIKGNDIGEPLLALLDMDKRREAVLFGENIWKWRVQNYRERQNFEDFDELIGKIIFYLSISEPKNRLVLNYESFYDQGKEAKISVTYFDESFTFDPNAQITLELKRRDDGTAQEFPMLLKGRSYEADLNNLSPGEYDFTVKVIDGNLMKSGRFSIMDYNVEQQFTTSDQHKLKRLADETGGSLFYPSEIVGLIGNLKDNAKFKPVQKSNQNVVSLVDFRFLLGIIIAALAIEWIIRKYNGLT
;
A
#
# COMPACT_ATOMS: atom_id res chain seq x y z
N MET A 1 -31.33 8.62 -50.11
CA MET A 1 -31.56 7.21 -50.49
C MET A 1 -30.31 6.71 -51.20
N GLN A 2 -29.85 5.49 -50.94
CA GLN A 2 -28.70 4.93 -51.68
C GLN A 2 -29.10 4.71 -53.15
N THR A 3 -28.16 4.93 -54.07
CA THR A 3 -28.35 4.77 -55.52
C THR A 3 -28.80 3.35 -55.89
N THR A 4 -28.31 2.36 -55.16
CA THR A 4 -28.69 0.94 -55.26
C THR A 4 -30.17 0.70 -54.94
N THR A 5 -30.71 1.37 -53.91
CA THR A 5 -32.13 1.26 -53.54
C THR A 5 -33.03 1.86 -54.63
N VAL A 6 -32.63 3.01 -55.21
CA VAL A 6 -33.37 3.64 -56.30
C VAL A 6 -33.42 2.73 -57.53
N LEU A 7 -32.27 2.14 -57.90
CA LEU A 7 -32.19 1.17 -58.99
C LEU A 7 -33.10 -0.05 -58.74
N ALA A 8 -33.07 -0.63 -57.54
CA ALA A 8 -33.93 -1.76 -57.18
C ALA A 8 -35.43 -1.43 -57.26
N ILE A 9 -35.84 -0.22 -56.83
CA ILE A 9 -37.23 0.25 -56.97
C ILE A 9 -37.61 0.40 -58.44
N THR A 10 -36.73 0.96 -59.28
CA THR A 10 -37.01 1.08 -60.73
C THR A 10 -37.13 -0.27 -61.42
N LEU A 11 -36.27 -1.24 -61.08
CA LEU A 11 -36.36 -2.61 -61.59
C LEU A 11 -37.65 -3.30 -61.12
N ALA A 12 -38.05 -3.11 -59.86
CA ALA A 12 -39.31 -3.61 -59.33
C ALA A 12 -40.53 -3.05 -60.08
N ALA A 13 -40.51 -1.76 -60.43
CA ALA A 13 -41.56 -1.12 -61.21
C ALA A 13 -41.65 -1.70 -62.64
N ILE A 14 -40.51 -1.86 -63.32
CA ILE A 14 -40.43 -2.45 -64.66
C ILE A 14 -40.92 -3.90 -64.65
N ALA A 15 -40.47 -4.71 -63.68
CA ALA A 15 -40.88 -6.10 -63.53
C ALA A 15 -42.40 -6.20 -63.28
N ALA A 16 -42.96 -5.36 -62.41
CA ALA A 16 -44.40 -5.32 -62.17
C ALA A 16 -45.20 -4.93 -63.44
N LEU A 17 -44.74 -3.93 -64.20
CA LEU A 17 -45.37 -3.54 -65.46
C LEU A 17 -45.35 -4.66 -66.51
N LEU A 18 -44.21 -5.33 -66.67
CA LEU A 18 -44.07 -6.45 -67.61
C LEU A 18 -44.99 -7.62 -67.24
N LEU A 19 -45.06 -7.98 -65.95
CA LEU A 19 -45.94 -9.04 -65.46
C LEU A 19 -47.42 -8.70 -65.68
N VAL A 20 -47.82 -7.46 -65.42
CA VAL A 20 -49.20 -6.99 -65.62
C VAL A 20 -49.56 -6.96 -67.11
N PHE A 21 -48.65 -6.46 -67.96
CA PHE A 21 -48.83 -6.45 -69.41
C PHE A 21 -49.01 -7.88 -69.95
N PHE A 22 -48.16 -8.81 -69.54
CA PHE A 22 -48.27 -10.21 -69.93
C PHE A 22 -49.60 -10.84 -69.49
N GLN A 23 -50.01 -10.63 -68.23
CA GLN A 23 -51.24 -11.23 -67.68
C GLN A 23 -52.52 -10.68 -68.31
N TYR A 24 -52.61 -9.37 -68.55
CA TYR A 24 -53.86 -8.70 -68.92
C TYR A 24 -53.95 -8.21 -70.36
N TYR A 25 -52.82 -7.93 -71.02
CA TYR A 25 -52.81 -7.38 -72.38
C TYR A 25 -52.37 -8.40 -73.44
N TYR A 26 -51.60 -9.41 -73.05
CA TYR A 26 -51.17 -10.49 -73.96
C TYR A 26 -52.04 -11.76 -73.85
N LYS A 27 -52.29 -12.26 -72.64
CA LYS A 27 -52.95 -13.57 -72.43
C LYS A 27 -54.48 -13.52 -72.26
N SER A 28 -55.06 -12.35 -72.02
CA SER A 28 -56.47 -12.22 -71.61
C SER A 28 -57.37 -11.68 -72.72
N GLU A 29 -58.56 -12.25 -72.89
CA GLU A 29 -59.60 -11.76 -73.83
C GLU A 29 -60.43 -10.58 -73.28
N LEU A 30 -60.07 -10.05 -72.09
CA LEU A 30 -60.77 -8.93 -71.45
C LEU A 30 -60.66 -7.63 -72.28
N LYS A 31 -61.80 -6.99 -72.56
CA LYS A 31 -61.87 -5.73 -73.33
C LYS A 31 -62.43 -4.57 -72.51
N GLY A 32 -62.04 -3.35 -72.88
CA GLY A 32 -62.59 -2.10 -72.32
C GLY A 32 -62.03 -1.67 -70.95
N LYS A 33 -62.80 -0.84 -70.24
CA LYS A 33 -62.42 -0.21 -68.95
C LYS A 33 -62.12 -1.22 -67.84
N LEU A 34 -62.72 -2.41 -67.89
CA LEU A 34 -62.54 -3.47 -66.91
C LEU A 34 -61.09 -3.99 -66.88
N ARG A 35 -60.47 -4.18 -68.06
CA ARG A 35 -59.07 -4.60 -68.19
C ARG A 35 -58.12 -3.59 -67.53
N PHE A 36 -58.35 -2.30 -67.75
CA PHE A 36 -57.52 -1.25 -67.19
C PHE A 36 -57.55 -1.27 -65.65
N TRP A 37 -58.74 -1.30 -65.04
CA TRP A 37 -58.87 -1.30 -63.58
C TRP A 37 -58.27 -2.55 -62.93
N LEU A 38 -58.49 -3.74 -63.51
CA LEU A 38 -57.89 -4.98 -63.02
C LEU A 38 -56.36 -4.98 -63.18
N SER A 39 -55.84 -4.42 -64.27
CA SER A 39 -54.40 -4.28 -64.49
C SER A 39 -53.74 -3.32 -63.49
N LEU A 40 -54.43 -2.22 -63.14
CA LEU A 40 -53.95 -1.24 -62.15
C LEU A 40 -53.90 -1.83 -60.75
N LEU A 41 -54.95 -2.53 -60.32
CA LEU A 41 -54.98 -3.21 -59.01
C LEU A 41 -53.89 -4.27 -58.90
N ARG A 42 -53.69 -5.05 -59.97
CA ARG A 42 -52.62 -6.05 -60.04
C ARG A 42 -51.23 -5.40 -59.98
N PHE A 43 -51.03 -4.30 -60.68
CA PHE A 43 -49.79 -3.54 -60.64
C PHE A 43 -49.50 -3.06 -59.21
N ILE A 44 -50.48 -2.47 -58.54
CA ILE A 44 -50.33 -2.00 -57.15
C ILE A 44 -49.96 -3.16 -56.22
N ALA A 45 -50.57 -4.34 -56.38
CA ALA A 45 -50.26 -5.51 -55.57
C ALA A 45 -48.83 -6.02 -55.82
N ILE A 46 -48.45 -6.30 -57.08
CA ILE A 46 -47.14 -6.84 -57.43
C ILE A 46 -46.03 -5.83 -57.10
N PHE A 47 -46.21 -4.57 -57.48
CA PHE A 47 -45.25 -3.51 -57.19
C PHE A 47 -45.11 -3.28 -55.68
N GLY A 48 -46.22 -3.22 -54.94
CA GLY A 48 -46.22 -3.08 -53.48
C GLY A 48 -45.47 -4.24 -52.79
N THR A 49 -45.67 -5.48 -53.24
CA THR A 49 -44.95 -6.65 -52.70
C THR A 49 -43.45 -6.59 -53.01
N LEU A 50 -43.07 -6.25 -54.24
CA LEU A 50 -41.65 -6.10 -54.60
C LEU A 50 -41.00 -4.94 -53.84
N LEU A 51 -41.74 -3.86 -53.59
CA LEU A 51 -41.28 -2.68 -52.86
C LEU A 51 -41.10 -2.97 -51.36
N LEU A 52 -41.92 -3.85 -50.77
CA LEU A 52 -41.67 -4.42 -49.43
C LEU A 52 -40.41 -5.30 -49.42
N LEU A 53 -40.15 -6.06 -50.48
CA LEU A 53 -38.98 -6.95 -50.58
C LEU A 53 -37.67 -6.16 -50.74
N VAL A 54 -37.72 -5.03 -51.46
CA VAL A 54 -36.60 -4.07 -51.54
C VAL A 54 -36.38 -3.33 -50.21
N ASN A 55 -37.43 -3.20 -49.38
CA ASN A 55 -37.42 -2.59 -48.04
C ASN A 55 -36.59 -1.28 -47.94
N PRO A 56 -36.96 -0.22 -48.68
CA PRO A 56 -36.24 1.04 -48.60
C PRO A 56 -36.28 1.63 -47.18
N LYS A 57 -35.16 2.19 -46.73
CA LYS A 57 -35.04 2.83 -45.42
C LYS A 57 -35.07 4.35 -45.55
N PHE A 58 -35.86 5.01 -44.70
CA PHE A 58 -35.89 6.46 -44.58
C PHE A 58 -35.07 6.88 -43.36
N ILE A 59 -34.09 7.76 -43.57
CA ILE A 59 -33.27 8.31 -42.49
C ILE A 59 -33.84 9.67 -42.13
N LYS A 60 -34.46 9.77 -40.93
CA LYS A 60 -34.83 11.06 -40.34
C LYS A 60 -33.70 11.49 -39.41
N LYS A 61 -33.14 12.67 -39.64
CA LYS A 61 -32.14 13.28 -38.77
C LYS A 61 -32.82 14.32 -37.90
N ASP A 62 -32.90 14.05 -36.60
CA ASP A 62 -33.36 15.02 -35.61
C ASP A 62 -32.13 15.62 -34.93
N PHE A 63 -32.02 16.95 -34.89
CA PHE A 63 -30.89 17.66 -34.29
C PHE A 63 -31.26 18.19 -32.91
N PHE A 64 -30.35 18.06 -31.95
CA PHE A 64 -30.48 18.68 -30.64
C PHE A 64 -29.15 19.31 -30.22
N LEU A 65 -29.24 20.34 -29.37
CA LEU A 65 -28.07 20.98 -28.78
C LEU A 65 -27.74 20.27 -27.47
N GLU A 66 -26.49 19.84 -27.34
CA GLU A 66 -25.98 19.28 -26.09
C GLU A 66 -25.11 20.34 -25.40
N LYS A 67 -25.49 20.70 -24.17
CA LYS A 67 -24.72 21.64 -23.34
C LYS A 67 -23.43 21.00 -22.86
N SER A 68 -22.40 21.82 -22.64
CA SER A 68 -21.18 21.40 -21.94
C SER A 68 -21.46 21.08 -20.48
N ASN A 69 -20.65 20.22 -19.86
CA ASN A 69 -20.76 19.94 -18.42
C ASN A 69 -19.89 20.91 -17.62
N LEU A 70 -20.39 21.39 -16.48
CA LEU A 70 -19.59 22.11 -15.50
C LEU A 70 -19.68 21.36 -14.18
N ILE A 71 -18.53 20.83 -13.76
CA ILE A 71 -18.41 20.05 -12.54
C ILE A 71 -17.93 20.97 -11.43
N VAL A 72 -18.71 21.11 -10.37
CA VAL A 72 -18.32 21.79 -9.15
C VAL A 72 -17.83 20.73 -8.17
N LEU A 73 -16.53 20.69 -7.92
CA LEU A 73 -15.87 19.75 -7.04
C LEU A 73 -15.49 20.46 -5.74
N VAL A 74 -16.10 20.05 -4.63
CA VAL A 74 -15.94 20.70 -3.32
C VAL A 74 -15.14 19.80 -2.38
N ASP A 75 -14.12 20.38 -1.79
CA ASP A 75 -13.32 19.73 -0.76
C ASP A 75 -14.10 19.69 0.56
N ASN A 76 -14.27 18.49 1.11
CA ASN A 76 -15.00 18.22 2.35
C ASN A 76 -14.04 17.83 3.48
N SER A 77 -12.77 18.21 3.36
CA SER A 77 -11.74 18.03 4.37
C SER A 77 -12.02 18.82 5.65
N SER A 78 -11.43 18.35 6.73
CA SER A 78 -11.52 19.01 8.04
C SER A 78 -10.61 20.23 8.19
N SER A 79 -9.68 20.50 7.26
CA SER A 79 -8.95 21.78 7.23
C SER A 79 -9.86 22.97 6.88
N ILE A 80 -10.95 22.71 6.15
CA ILE A 80 -11.95 23.70 5.75
C ILE A 80 -12.98 23.97 6.86
N ASN A 81 -13.03 23.11 7.89
CA ASN A 81 -13.93 23.21 9.04
C ASN A 81 -13.54 24.35 10.01
N ASN A 82 -13.43 25.56 9.46
CA ASN A 82 -13.27 26.81 10.17
C ASN A 82 -14.28 27.82 9.60
N THR A 83 -14.65 28.83 10.38
CA THR A 83 -15.72 29.78 10.03
C THR A 83 -15.49 30.50 8.70
N ILE A 84 -14.22 30.72 8.32
CA ILE A 84 -13.84 31.38 7.07
C ILE A 84 -14.04 30.41 5.89
N GLY A 85 -13.50 29.19 6.01
CA GLY A 85 -13.60 28.14 5.00
C GLY A 85 -15.04 27.76 4.69
N GLU A 86 -15.83 27.43 5.72
CA GLU A 86 -17.24 27.08 5.57
C GLU A 86 -18.05 28.23 4.94
N GLY A 87 -17.84 29.47 5.39
CA GLY A 87 -18.48 30.65 4.83
C GLY A 87 -18.15 30.87 3.35
N HIS A 88 -16.87 30.69 2.98
CA HIS A 88 -16.41 30.80 1.59
C HIS A 88 -17.01 29.71 0.68
N VAL A 89 -17.11 28.47 1.16
CA VAL A 89 -17.73 27.38 0.40
C VAL A 89 -19.22 27.63 0.19
N ASN A 90 -19.96 27.93 1.26
CA ASN A 90 -21.40 28.12 1.19
C ASN A 90 -21.76 29.30 0.28
N SER A 91 -21.09 30.45 0.44
CA SER A 91 -21.29 31.62 -0.43
C SER A 91 -20.94 31.35 -1.89
N SER A 92 -19.84 30.62 -2.17
CA SER A 92 -19.47 30.26 -3.55
C SER A 92 -20.49 29.32 -4.19
N LEU A 93 -20.97 28.32 -3.44
CA LEU A 93 -21.98 27.37 -3.91
C LEU A 93 -23.34 28.03 -4.14
N GLU A 94 -23.78 28.93 -3.26
CA GLU A 94 -25.02 29.70 -3.44
C GLU A 94 -24.96 30.56 -4.71
N ASN A 95 -23.85 31.25 -4.93
CA ASN A 95 -23.66 32.07 -6.13
C ASN A 95 -23.64 31.23 -7.42
N ILE A 96 -22.97 30.07 -7.41
CA ILE A 96 -22.94 29.17 -8.59
C ILE A 96 -24.34 28.57 -8.84
N LYS A 97 -25.03 28.07 -7.80
CA LYS A 97 -26.38 27.51 -7.92
C LYS A 97 -27.42 28.54 -8.33
N GLY A 98 -27.27 29.79 -7.87
CA GLY A 98 -28.17 30.91 -8.19
C GLY A 98 -27.92 31.55 -9.55
N SER A 99 -26.81 31.22 -10.24
CA SER A 99 -26.48 31.80 -11.54
C SER A 99 -27.34 31.19 -12.66
N THR A 100 -28.31 31.97 -13.13
CA THR A 100 -29.12 31.63 -14.32
C THR A 100 -28.25 31.46 -15.56
N GLU A 101 -27.19 32.26 -15.68
CA GLU A 101 -26.27 32.25 -16.81
C GLU A 101 -25.51 30.93 -16.93
N LEU A 102 -25.06 30.37 -15.80
CA LEU A 102 -24.40 29.07 -15.77
C LEU A 102 -25.40 27.94 -16.04
N ALA A 103 -26.61 28.01 -15.47
CA ALA A 103 -27.65 27.00 -15.68
C ALA A 103 -28.14 26.95 -17.15
N GLU A 104 -28.15 28.09 -17.84
CA GLU A 104 -28.47 28.14 -19.26
C GLU A 104 -27.34 27.54 -20.12
N LYS A 105 -26.08 27.85 -19.82
CA LYS A 105 -24.94 27.42 -20.64
C LYS A 105 -24.49 25.97 -20.37
N PHE A 106 -24.57 25.49 -19.13
CA PHE A 106 -23.98 24.22 -18.70
C PHE A 106 -24.99 23.24 -18.11
N ASN A 107 -24.62 21.95 -18.11
CA ASN A 107 -25.16 20.96 -17.20
C ASN A 107 -24.30 20.96 -15.92
N LEU A 108 -24.87 21.43 -14.81
CA LEU A 108 -24.18 21.57 -13.54
C LEU A 108 -24.19 20.24 -12.78
N HIS A 109 -23.01 19.72 -12.44
CA HIS A 109 -22.84 18.53 -11.62
C HIS A 109 -22.07 18.89 -10.35
N TYR A 110 -22.54 18.46 -9.19
CA TYR A 110 -21.93 18.80 -7.91
C TYR A 110 -21.37 17.54 -7.25
N TYR A 111 -20.09 17.58 -6.90
CA TYR A 111 -19.39 16.51 -6.21
C TYR A 111 -18.67 17.06 -4.99
N LYS A 112 -18.52 16.20 -3.97
CA LYS A 112 -17.61 16.42 -2.86
C LYS A 112 -16.49 15.40 -2.86
N PHE A 113 -15.37 15.74 -2.23
CA PHE A 113 -14.27 14.79 -2.05
C PHE A 113 -13.55 14.93 -0.70
N GLY A 114 -12.87 13.85 -0.36
CA GLY A 114 -11.92 13.71 0.75
C GLY A 114 -11.00 12.54 0.36
N LYS A 115 -11.17 11.37 0.98
CA LYS A 115 -10.55 10.11 0.51
C LYS A 115 -11.12 9.60 -0.83
N GLU A 116 -12.40 9.89 -1.08
CA GLU A 116 -13.15 9.45 -2.25
C GLU A 116 -14.03 10.57 -2.80
N THR A 117 -14.36 10.50 -4.08
CA THR A 117 -15.26 11.45 -4.74
C THR A 117 -16.68 10.92 -4.73
N LYS A 118 -17.62 11.72 -4.23
CA LYS A 118 -19.05 11.37 -4.10
C LYS A 118 -19.91 12.52 -4.62
N LEU A 119 -21.17 12.24 -4.95
CA LEU A 119 -22.14 13.28 -5.27
C LEU A 119 -22.35 14.20 -4.07
N LEU A 120 -22.52 15.50 -4.32
CA LEU A 120 -22.70 16.50 -3.28
C LEU A 120 -24.17 16.55 -2.84
N ASP A 121 -24.45 15.90 -1.71
CA ASP A 121 -25.76 15.99 -1.02
C ASP A 121 -25.69 16.99 0.15
N SER A 122 -24.68 16.85 1.00
CA SER A 122 -24.40 17.71 2.16
C SER A 122 -22.89 17.87 2.39
N LEU A 123 -22.50 18.94 3.08
CA LEU A 123 -21.13 19.21 3.53
C LEU A 123 -21.09 19.18 5.05
N ASP A 124 -20.11 18.48 5.59
CA ASP A 124 -19.87 18.34 7.03
C ASP A 124 -18.41 18.56 7.42
N PHE A 125 -17.51 18.69 6.43
CA PHE A 125 -16.09 19.00 6.61
C PHE A 125 -15.40 18.10 7.65
N ASN A 126 -15.72 16.81 7.65
CA ASN A 126 -15.21 15.83 8.61
C ASN A 126 -14.22 14.83 8.00
N GLU A 127 -13.92 14.93 6.70
CA GLU A 127 -12.95 14.04 6.07
C GLU A 127 -11.55 14.32 6.65
N LYS A 128 -10.89 13.26 7.12
CA LYS A 128 -9.56 13.32 7.77
C LYS A 128 -8.40 13.25 6.78
N VAL A 129 -8.69 13.02 5.50
CA VAL A 129 -7.70 12.94 4.43
C VAL A 129 -8.29 13.52 3.14
N THR A 130 -7.40 14.07 2.32
CA THR A 130 -7.74 14.78 1.08
C THR A 130 -6.90 14.24 -0.07
N ASP A 131 -7.56 13.61 -1.06
CA ASP A 131 -6.93 13.11 -2.29
C ASP A 131 -7.50 13.84 -3.52
N ILE A 132 -6.92 15.01 -3.80
CA ILE A 132 -7.24 15.83 -4.97
C ILE A 132 -6.93 15.05 -6.26
N SER A 133 -5.81 14.34 -6.30
CA SER A 133 -5.33 13.63 -7.50
C SER A 133 -6.32 12.56 -7.98
N LYS A 134 -6.80 11.71 -7.06
CA LYS A 134 -7.78 10.67 -7.32
C LYS A 134 -9.12 11.25 -7.72
N SER A 135 -9.51 12.38 -7.13
CA SER A 135 -10.75 13.05 -7.46
C SER A 135 -10.74 13.59 -8.89
N LEU A 136 -9.65 14.25 -9.29
CA LEU A 136 -9.47 14.72 -10.65
C LEU A 136 -9.39 13.58 -11.68
N LYS A 137 -8.73 12.45 -11.34
CA LYS A 137 -8.71 11.23 -12.16
C LYS A 137 -10.10 10.63 -12.35
N THR A 138 -10.89 10.57 -11.28
CA THR A 138 -12.26 10.05 -11.29
C THR A 138 -13.12 10.91 -12.20
N LEU A 139 -13.06 12.24 -12.07
CA LEU A 139 -13.79 13.15 -12.95
C LEU A 139 -13.33 13.07 -14.41
N ASN A 140 -12.03 12.93 -14.68
CA ASN A 140 -11.53 12.75 -16.04
C ASN A 140 -12.02 11.44 -16.67
N THR A 141 -12.17 10.37 -15.88
CA THR A 141 -12.71 9.09 -16.35
C THR A 141 -14.20 9.21 -16.71
N ILE A 142 -14.97 9.99 -15.93
CA ILE A 142 -16.41 10.17 -16.15
C ILE A 142 -16.68 11.18 -17.28
N PHE A 143 -15.97 12.31 -17.29
CA PHE A 143 -16.29 13.47 -18.14
C PHE A 143 -15.25 13.80 -19.22
N GLY A 144 -14.08 13.16 -19.22
CA GLY A 144 -12.94 13.49 -20.10
C GLY A 144 -13.16 13.25 -21.60
N HIS A 145 -14.28 12.65 -21.98
CA HIS A 145 -14.73 12.48 -23.37
C HIS A 145 -15.70 13.57 -23.86
N SER A 146 -16.08 14.51 -22.99
CA SER A 146 -17.02 15.58 -23.29
C SER A 146 -16.40 16.95 -22.98
N GLU A 147 -16.82 17.98 -23.71
CA GLU A 147 -16.41 19.38 -23.46
C GLU A 147 -16.92 19.81 -22.08
N SER A 148 -16.06 19.68 -21.07
CA SER A 148 -16.42 19.89 -19.66
C SER A 148 -15.37 20.75 -18.95
N GLY A 149 -15.80 21.53 -17.96
CA GLY A 149 -14.92 22.29 -17.07
C GLY A 149 -15.09 21.86 -15.62
N VAL A 150 -14.05 22.04 -14.80
CA VAL A 150 -14.11 21.75 -13.36
C VAL A 150 -13.88 23.04 -12.58
N VAL A 151 -14.79 23.39 -11.68
CA VAL A 151 -14.58 24.41 -10.64
C VAL A 151 -14.19 23.66 -9.37
N LEU A 152 -12.97 23.86 -8.88
CA LEU A 152 -12.43 23.16 -7.71
C LEU A 152 -12.44 24.11 -6.51
N LEU A 153 -13.23 23.82 -5.47
CA LEU A 153 -13.22 24.56 -4.22
C LEU A 153 -12.37 23.77 -3.22
N SER A 154 -11.16 24.22 -2.92
CA SER A 154 -10.23 23.54 -2.00
C SER A 154 -9.22 24.54 -1.42
N ASP A 155 -8.62 24.20 -0.28
CA ASP A 155 -7.46 24.91 0.28
C ASP A 155 -6.14 24.51 -0.41
N GLY A 156 -6.14 23.47 -1.25
CA GLY A 156 -4.97 22.99 -1.99
C GLY A 156 -4.06 22.04 -1.20
N ASN A 157 -4.41 21.67 0.03
CA ASN A 157 -3.59 20.79 0.83
C ASN A 157 -3.98 19.32 0.59
N ALA A 158 -3.26 18.64 -0.30
CA ALA A 158 -3.43 17.19 -0.50
C ALA A 158 -2.61 16.41 0.55
N THR A 159 -3.26 15.51 1.28
CA THR A 159 -2.64 14.68 2.33
C THR A 159 -2.50 13.21 1.96
N LEU A 160 -3.12 12.80 0.85
CA LEU A 160 -3.05 11.47 0.30
C LEU A 160 -2.93 11.51 -1.23
N GLY A 161 -2.25 10.51 -1.80
CA GLY A 161 -2.11 10.36 -3.25
C GLY A 161 -0.83 10.98 -3.81
N GLU A 162 -0.76 11.05 -5.15
CA GLU A 162 0.35 11.71 -5.84
C GLU A 162 0.16 13.23 -5.84
N ASP A 163 1.25 13.99 -5.97
CA ASP A 163 1.16 15.45 -6.02
C ASP A 163 0.37 15.89 -7.27
N TYR A 164 -0.77 16.52 -7.03
CA TYR A 164 -1.74 16.86 -8.07
C TYR A 164 -1.23 18.00 -8.97
N GLU A 165 -0.22 18.76 -8.53
CA GLU A 165 0.34 19.86 -9.31
C GLU A 165 0.94 19.39 -10.65
N PHE A 166 1.43 18.15 -10.72
CA PHE A 166 1.98 17.56 -11.94
C PHE A 166 0.94 16.75 -12.73
N TYR A 167 -0.25 16.54 -12.15
CA TYR A 167 -1.34 15.84 -12.83
C TYR A 167 -1.99 16.74 -13.89
N GLY A 168 -1.85 18.07 -13.79
CA GLY A 168 -2.40 19.05 -14.73
C GLY A 168 -2.08 18.74 -16.19
N ARG A 169 -0.84 18.37 -16.53
CA ARG A 169 -0.45 18.01 -17.91
C ARG A 169 -1.17 16.79 -18.50
N LYS A 170 -1.64 15.87 -17.66
CA LYS A 170 -2.35 14.66 -18.09
C LYS A 170 -3.85 14.87 -18.17
N GLN A 171 -4.34 16.00 -17.64
CA GLN A 171 -5.74 16.33 -17.57
C GLN A 171 -6.20 17.03 -18.85
N LYS A 172 -7.36 16.61 -19.38
CA LYS A 172 -7.98 17.22 -20.57
C LYS A 172 -9.01 18.30 -20.22
N LEU A 173 -9.50 18.28 -18.98
CA LEU A 173 -10.51 19.20 -18.48
C LEU A 173 -9.84 20.48 -17.94
N PRO A 174 -10.21 21.68 -18.40
CA PRO A 174 -9.79 22.92 -17.75
C PRO A 174 -10.32 22.99 -16.31
N ILE A 175 -9.42 23.31 -15.37
CA ILE A 175 -9.72 23.41 -13.94
C ILE A 175 -9.63 24.89 -13.51
N PHE A 176 -10.66 25.36 -12.83
CA PHE A 176 -10.75 26.69 -12.26
C PHE A 176 -10.83 26.59 -10.73
N PRO A 177 -9.69 26.61 -10.02
CA PRO A 177 -9.70 26.50 -8.57
C PRO A 177 -10.14 27.81 -7.91
N ILE A 178 -10.97 27.68 -6.88
CA ILE A 178 -11.31 28.73 -5.92
C ILE A 178 -10.55 28.42 -4.64
N VAL A 179 -9.63 29.30 -4.25
CA VAL A 179 -8.83 29.12 -3.03
C VAL A 179 -9.72 29.32 -1.80
N LEU A 180 -9.89 28.25 -1.02
CA LEU A 180 -10.60 28.31 0.27
C LEU A 180 -9.61 28.51 1.41
N GLY A 181 -10.02 29.22 2.47
CA GLY A 181 -9.19 29.46 3.65
C GLY A 181 -8.38 30.76 3.63
N ASP A 182 -7.43 30.86 4.56
CA ASP A 182 -6.54 32.00 4.75
C ASP A 182 -5.18 31.72 4.09
N THR A 183 -4.68 32.65 3.27
CA THR A 183 -3.36 32.55 2.62
C THR A 183 -2.26 33.28 3.40
N THR A 184 -2.61 33.89 4.54
CA THR A 184 -1.66 34.64 5.36
C THR A 184 -0.78 33.67 6.14
N HIS A 185 0.54 33.83 6.04
CA HIS A 185 1.49 33.04 6.84
C HIS A 185 1.52 33.54 8.28
N TYR A 186 1.42 32.60 9.23
CA TYR A 186 1.52 32.83 10.67
C TYR A 186 2.77 32.16 11.21
N GLU A 187 3.20 32.56 12.42
CA GLU A 187 4.24 31.81 13.11
C GLU A 187 3.71 30.42 13.48
N ASP A 188 4.49 29.38 13.15
CA ASP A 188 4.10 27.98 13.35
C ASP A 188 5.31 27.17 13.81
N LEU A 189 5.18 26.48 14.94
CA LEU A 189 6.07 25.41 15.34
C LEU A 189 5.40 24.08 15.01
N LYS A 190 6.20 23.12 14.56
CA LYS A 190 5.68 21.77 14.32
C LYS A 190 6.71 20.68 14.54
N ILE A 191 6.23 19.57 15.06
CA ILE A 191 6.97 18.30 15.07
C ILE A 191 6.73 17.60 13.73
N VAL A 192 7.69 17.72 12.83
CA VAL A 192 7.61 17.12 11.48
C VAL A 192 7.63 15.59 11.58
N GLN A 193 8.62 15.06 12.30
CA GLN A 193 8.89 13.62 12.33
C GLN A 193 9.51 13.22 13.67
N ILE A 194 9.23 11.99 14.08
CA ILE A 194 9.91 11.33 15.18
C ILE A 194 10.38 9.96 14.69
N ASN A 195 11.66 9.67 14.83
CA ASN A 195 12.23 8.35 14.58
C ASN A 195 12.52 7.65 15.91
N SER A 196 12.16 6.38 15.99
CA SER A 196 12.45 5.52 17.14
C SER A 196 12.42 4.07 16.73
N ASN A 197 13.15 3.21 17.44
CA ASN A 197 13.05 1.77 17.26
C ASN A 197 11.67 1.26 17.74
N LYS A 198 11.11 0.27 17.04
CA LYS A 198 9.85 -0.39 17.46
C LYS A 198 10.00 -1.12 18.80
N TYR A 199 11.18 -1.70 19.03
CA TYR A 199 11.51 -2.46 20.24
C TYR A 199 12.64 -1.80 21.04
N ALA A 200 12.54 -1.89 22.36
CA ALA A 200 13.62 -1.55 23.28
C ALA A 200 13.83 -2.68 24.29
N PHE A 201 15.06 -2.91 24.71
CA PHE A 201 15.38 -3.96 25.68
C PHE A 201 15.28 -3.44 27.10
N LEU A 202 14.69 -4.23 28.00
CA LEU A 202 14.59 -3.91 29.41
C LEU A 202 15.97 -3.54 29.99
N LYS A 203 16.04 -2.43 30.75
CA LYS A 203 17.24 -1.79 31.34
C LYS A 203 18.21 -1.11 30.36
N ASN A 204 18.01 -1.21 29.06
CA ASN A 204 18.83 -0.46 28.10
C ASN A 204 18.30 0.95 27.83
N LYS A 205 19.14 1.76 27.17
CA LYS A 205 18.75 3.05 26.59
C LYS A 205 18.44 2.90 25.11
N PHE A 206 17.49 3.68 24.61
CA PHE A 206 17.17 3.72 23.19
C PHE A 206 17.09 5.18 22.70
N PRO A 207 17.53 5.47 21.46
CA PRO A 207 17.45 6.80 20.88
C PRO A 207 16.05 7.10 20.33
N VAL A 208 15.62 8.34 20.50
CA VAL A 208 14.45 8.95 19.84
C VAL A 208 14.93 10.22 19.16
N GLU A 209 14.83 10.28 17.83
CA GLU A 209 15.19 11.47 17.05
C GLU A 209 13.94 12.27 16.74
N ILE A 210 13.96 13.56 17.02
CA ILE A 210 12.81 14.46 16.90
C ILE A 210 13.20 15.57 15.94
N PHE A 211 12.43 15.72 14.86
CA PHE A 211 12.61 16.76 13.85
C PHE A 211 11.56 17.85 14.04
N VAL A 212 12.04 19.05 14.33
CA VAL A 212 11.23 20.23 14.58
C VAL A 212 11.44 21.23 13.44
N SER A 213 10.36 21.89 13.04
CA SER A 213 10.37 22.99 12.09
C SER A 213 9.70 24.21 12.71
N TYR A 214 10.19 25.38 12.33
CA TYR A 214 9.63 26.69 12.64
C TYR A 214 9.39 27.43 11.33
N GLU A 215 8.21 28.03 11.20
CA GLU A 215 7.90 28.99 10.15
C GLU A 215 7.62 30.33 10.80
N GLY A 216 8.38 31.36 10.46
CA GLY A 216 8.24 32.69 11.05
C GLY A 216 9.48 33.55 10.87
N ASN A 217 9.37 34.82 11.23
CA ASN A 217 10.40 35.82 10.97
C ASN A 217 11.24 36.21 12.18
N ASN A 218 10.81 35.84 13.39
CA ASN A 218 11.43 36.24 14.65
C ASN A 218 12.32 35.12 15.22
N ASP A 219 13.19 35.49 16.16
CA ASP A 219 13.90 34.53 16.99
C ASP A 219 12.97 34.05 18.11
N VAL A 220 12.74 32.74 18.19
CA VAL A 220 11.80 32.14 19.14
C VAL A 220 12.48 31.07 20.00
N LYS A 221 11.94 30.87 21.19
CA LYS A 221 12.37 29.81 22.12
C LYS A 221 11.18 28.95 22.48
N SER A 222 11.34 27.63 22.39
CA SER A 222 10.32 26.68 22.78
C SER A 222 10.92 25.55 23.60
N LEU A 223 10.16 25.05 24.58
CA LEU A 223 10.54 23.90 25.39
C LEU A 223 10.04 22.61 24.74
N LEU A 224 10.97 21.74 24.33
CA LEU A 224 10.68 20.38 23.92
C LEU A 224 10.55 19.49 25.16
N ASN A 225 9.39 18.85 25.32
CA ASN A 225 9.11 17.90 26.38
C ASN A 225 8.80 16.51 25.80
N VAL A 226 9.39 15.48 26.39
CA VAL A 226 9.09 14.08 26.07
C VAL A 226 8.56 13.42 27.33
N THR A 227 7.35 12.86 27.23
CA THR A 227 6.72 12.10 28.32
C THR A 227 6.54 10.65 27.91
N MET A 228 6.78 9.72 28.83
CA MET A 228 6.57 8.28 28.65
C MET A 228 5.51 7.79 29.63
N ASN A 229 4.40 7.23 29.11
CA ASN A 229 3.21 6.87 29.90
C ASN A 229 2.75 8.01 30.84
N GLY A 230 2.79 9.25 30.34
CA GLY A 230 2.41 10.45 31.08
C GLY A 230 3.46 11.01 32.05
N LYS A 231 4.59 10.32 32.28
CA LYS A 231 5.70 10.84 33.11
C LYS A 231 6.72 11.56 32.25
N ASN A 232 7.15 12.76 32.65
CA ASN A 232 8.23 13.46 31.95
C ASN A 232 9.55 12.69 32.06
N VAL A 233 10.15 12.38 30.92
CA VAL A 233 11.43 11.66 30.81
C VAL A 233 12.55 12.52 30.23
N HIS A 234 12.21 13.62 29.55
CA HIS A 234 13.19 14.55 28.99
C HIS A 234 12.58 15.93 28.73
N SER A 235 13.35 16.98 29.01
CA SER A 235 12.99 18.37 28.71
C SER A 235 14.22 19.13 28.22
N GLN A 236 14.09 19.84 27.10
CA GLN A 236 15.17 20.63 26.51
C GLN A 236 14.63 21.91 25.87
N ARG A 237 15.28 23.05 26.14
CA ARG A 237 14.98 24.31 25.45
C ARG A 237 15.61 24.33 24.05
N MET A 238 14.86 24.87 23.10
CA MET A 238 15.30 25.04 21.72
C MET A 238 15.15 26.50 21.31
N ASP A 239 16.21 27.03 20.71
CA ASP A 239 16.19 28.31 20.01
C ASP A 239 16.04 28.04 18.50
N LEU A 240 15.11 28.75 17.86
CA LEU A 240 14.75 28.65 16.43
C LEU A 240 14.61 30.06 15.85
N SER A 241 14.86 30.22 14.55
CA SER A 241 14.74 31.51 13.85
C SER A 241 14.49 31.31 12.36
N ASN A 242 14.28 32.39 11.61
CA ASN A 242 14.15 32.31 10.14
C ASN A 242 15.41 31.77 9.43
N LYS A 243 16.59 31.86 10.06
CA LYS A 243 17.86 31.29 9.56
C LYS A 243 18.09 29.87 10.04
N GLN A 244 17.61 29.55 11.24
CA GLN A 244 17.65 28.22 11.84
C GLN A 244 16.22 27.73 12.08
N ASN A 245 15.53 27.49 10.97
CA ASN A 245 14.10 27.18 10.94
C ASN A 245 13.82 25.68 11.09
N SER A 246 14.84 24.85 11.25
CA SER A 246 14.70 23.43 11.55
C SER A 246 15.79 22.96 12.50
N LYS A 247 15.44 21.99 13.36
CA LYS A 247 16.34 21.38 14.33
C LYS A 247 16.04 19.90 14.50
N SER A 248 17.09 19.09 14.57
CA SER A 248 17.01 17.68 14.94
C SER A 248 17.56 17.51 16.35
N VAL A 249 16.82 16.79 17.21
CA VAL A 249 17.19 16.51 18.60
C VAL A 249 17.13 15.01 18.84
N THR A 250 18.25 14.40 19.24
CA THR A 250 18.31 12.98 19.61
C THR A 250 18.33 12.85 21.12
N VAL A 251 17.35 12.11 21.66
CA VAL A 251 17.18 11.87 23.10
C VAL A 251 17.39 10.40 23.40
N LEU A 252 18.21 10.08 24.41
CA LEU A 252 18.39 8.70 24.90
C LEU A 252 17.47 8.45 26.11
N LEU A 253 16.49 7.56 25.96
CA LEU A 253 15.48 7.24 26.97
C LEU A 253 15.72 5.86 27.61
N ASN A 254 15.36 5.69 28.89
CA ASN A 254 15.55 4.43 29.63
C ASN A 254 14.32 3.50 29.49
N ALA A 255 14.55 2.24 29.11
CA ALA A 255 13.53 1.19 29.05
C ALA A 255 13.37 0.48 30.41
N ALA A 256 12.68 1.10 31.36
CA ALA A 256 12.66 0.63 32.76
C ALA A 256 11.73 -0.56 33.06
N THR A 257 10.65 -0.75 32.29
CA THR A 257 9.63 -1.79 32.54
C THR A 257 9.18 -2.41 31.23
N VAL A 258 8.86 -3.71 31.25
CA VAL A 258 8.38 -4.48 30.09
C VAL A 258 7.00 -3.98 29.61
N GLY A 259 6.70 -4.22 28.35
CA GLY A 259 5.42 -3.93 27.69
C GLY A 259 5.42 -2.65 26.87
N LEU A 260 4.29 -2.38 26.20
CA LEU A 260 4.07 -1.20 25.38
C LEU A 260 4.21 0.09 26.22
N LYS A 261 4.97 1.06 25.70
CA LYS A 261 5.10 2.41 26.25
C LYS A 261 4.64 3.43 25.21
N THR A 262 3.78 4.35 25.62
CA THR A 262 3.37 5.49 24.81
C THR A 262 4.29 6.67 25.14
N LEU A 263 4.90 7.24 24.10
CA LEU A 263 5.68 8.46 24.20
C LEU A 263 4.89 9.60 23.59
N ARG A 264 4.82 10.71 24.31
CA ARG A 264 4.26 11.97 23.82
C ARG A 264 5.35 13.01 23.80
N VAL A 265 5.65 13.50 22.61
CA VAL A 265 6.56 14.62 22.37
C VAL A 265 5.72 15.87 22.15
N SER A 266 6.04 16.95 22.86
CA SER A 266 5.32 18.21 22.77
C SER A 266 6.26 19.40 22.77
N LEU A 267 5.92 20.42 21.98
CA LEU A 267 6.53 21.74 22.00
C LEU A 267 5.65 22.72 22.78
N GLU A 268 6.28 23.65 23.48
CA GLU A 268 5.59 24.81 24.05
C GLU A 268 5.19 25.77 22.93
N SER A 269 3.90 26.12 22.88
CA SER A 269 3.32 26.94 21.82
C SER A 269 3.77 28.40 21.90
N LEU A 270 3.82 29.08 20.76
CA LEU A 270 4.12 30.52 20.68
C LEU A 270 2.86 31.37 20.92
N GLU A 271 3.03 32.64 21.31
CA GLU A 271 1.90 33.54 21.58
C GLU A 271 1.01 33.81 20.35
N ASN A 272 1.61 33.86 19.14
CA ASN A 272 0.93 34.19 17.89
C ASN A 272 0.67 32.97 16.99
N GLU A 273 0.80 31.77 17.54
CA GLU A 273 0.66 30.53 16.78
C GLU A 273 -0.81 30.13 16.64
N LYS A 274 -1.27 29.99 15.39
CA LYS A 274 -2.64 29.54 15.10
C LYS A 274 -2.81 28.03 15.24
N ASN A 275 -1.80 27.24 14.85
CA ASN A 275 -1.85 25.78 14.94
C ASN A 275 -1.04 25.30 16.15
N ILE A 276 -1.71 24.77 17.16
CA ILE A 276 -1.03 24.13 18.30
C ILE A 276 -1.13 22.61 18.28
N VAL A 277 -1.89 22.05 17.32
CA VAL A 277 -2.14 20.61 17.25
C VAL A 277 -0.91 19.88 16.74
N ASN A 278 -0.23 20.44 15.74
CA ASN A 278 1.04 19.98 15.15
C ASN A 278 2.26 20.10 16.09
N ASN A 279 2.13 20.78 17.23
CA ASN A 279 3.14 20.85 18.28
C ASN A 279 3.23 19.59 19.14
N THR A 280 2.29 18.66 19.01
CA THR A 280 2.30 17.40 19.74
C THR A 280 2.32 16.23 18.78
N LYS A 281 3.16 15.23 19.06
CA LYS A 281 3.15 13.96 18.33
C LYS A 281 3.38 12.80 19.30
N ASN A 282 2.61 11.74 19.08
CA ASN A 282 2.64 10.55 19.92
C ASN A 282 3.25 9.39 19.12
N ILE A 283 4.09 8.60 19.77
CA ILE A 283 4.64 7.34 19.23
C ILE A 283 4.54 6.25 20.31
N ALA A 284 4.76 5.00 19.95
CA ALA A 284 4.83 3.92 20.91
C ALA A 284 6.04 3.02 20.65
N ILE A 285 6.56 2.44 21.73
CA ILE A 285 7.64 1.45 21.69
C ILE A 285 7.26 0.23 22.54
N GLU A 286 7.71 -0.96 22.18
CA GLU A 286 7.53 -2.16 23.00
C GLU A 286 8.82 -2.51 23.73
N VAL A 287 8.76 -2.53 25.06
CA VAL A 287 9.90 -2.95 25.89
C VAL A 287 9.83 -4.45 26.12
N ILE A 288 10.86 -5.19 25.70
CA ILE A 288 10.94 -6.66 25.85
C ILE A 288 12.00 -7.06 26.87
N ASP A 289 11.72 -8.11 27.65
CA ASP A 289 12.70 -8.75 28.53
C ASP A 289 13.21 -10.01 27.82
N GLU A 290 14.45 -9.98 27.32
CA GLU A 290 15.09 -11.12 26.68
C GLU A 290 16.28 -11.55 27.54
N LYS A 291 16.01 -12.31 28.61
CA LYS A 291 17.10 -12.99 29.34
C LYS A 291 17.53 -14.22 28.55
N THR A 292 18.83 -14.35 28.26
CA THR A 292 19.38 -15.51 27.55
C THR A 292 20.46 -16.19 28.40
N ASN A 293 20.26 -17.46 28.72
CA ASN A 293 21.25 -18.29 29.40
C ASN A 293 22.05 -19.10 28.39
N VAL A 294 23.34 -18.82 28.28
CA VAL A 294 24.25 -19.46 27.32
C VAL A 294 25.20 -20.40 28.05
N ALA A 295 25.36 -21.62 27.55
CA ALA A 295 26.38 -22.54 28.02
C ALA A 295 27.52 -22.68 27.01
N ILE A 296 28.77 -22.50 27.44
CA ILE A 296 29.95 -22.83 26.64
C ILE A 296 30.46 -24.20 27.08
N VAL A 297 30.42 -25.16 26.17
CA VAL A 297 30.84 -26.54 26.38
C VAL A 297 32.24 -26.75 25.81
N SER A 298 33.19 -27.12 26.66
CA SER A 298 34.58 -27.37 26.24
C SER A 298 35.26 -28.40 27.14
N ASP A 299 36.06 -29.29 26.55
CA ASP A 299 37.01 -30.16 27.26
C ASP A 299 38.44 -29.57 27.31
N ILE A 300 38.66 -28.41 26.67
CA ILE A 300 39.94 -27.71 26.60
C ILE A 300 39.86 -26.29 27.18
N ILE A 301 41.00 -25.77 27.63
CA ILE A 301 41.16 -24.37 28.02
C ILE A 301 41.74 -23.61 26.83
N HIS A 302 41.02 -22.57 26.37
CA HIS A 302 41.45 -21.72 25.26
C HIS A 302 41.00 -20.26 25.49
N PRO A 303 41.81 -19.24 25.11
CA PRO A 303 41.43 -17.84 25.28
C PRO A 303 40.10 -17.43 24.61
N ASP A 304 39.71 -18.10 23.52
CA ASP A 304 38.42 -17.89 22.84
C ASP A 304 37.23 -18.02 23.81
N ILE A 305 37.27 -18.97 24.74
CA ILE A 305 36.21 -19.21 25.71
C ILE A 305 36.03 -17.97 26.61
N GLY A 306 37.14 -17.37 27.05
CA GLY A 306 37.13 -16.18 27.89
C GLY A 306 36.60 -14.94 27.17
N VAL A 307 36.98 -14.76 25.90
CA VAL A 307 36.46 -13.63 25.11
C VAL A 307 35.00 -13.81 24.74
N LEU A 308 34.55 -15.03 24.41
CA LEU A 308 33.15 -15.32 24.13
C LEU A 308 32.30 -15.01 25.37
N LYS A 309 32.71 -15.50 26.55
CA LYS A 309 32.02 -15.19 27.80
C LYS A 309 31.88 -13.67 28.01
N LYS A 310 32.98 -12.92 27.92
CA LYS A 310 32.96 -11.46 28.11
C LYS A 310 32.11 -10.73 27.08
N SER A 311 32.18 -11.15 25.82
CA SER A 311 31.45 -10.50 24.72
C SER A 311 29.94 -10.72 24.85
N ILE A 312 29.53 -11.92 25.27
CA ILE A 312 28.11 -12.26 25.47
C ILE A 312 27.55 -11.55 26.70
N GLU A 313 28.29 -11.57 27.82
CA GLU A 313 27.91 -10.90 29.09
C GLU A 313 28.08 -9.38 29.06
N SER A 314 28.58 -8.80 27.97
CA SER A 314 28.54 -7.34 27.75
C SER A 314 27.10 -6.82 27.74
N ASN A 315 26.13 -7.69 27.41
CA ASN A 315 24.71 -7.46 27.61
C ASN A 315 24.29 -8.04 28.98
N GLU A 316 23.84 -7.17 29.90
CA GLU A 316 23.43 -7.54 31.25
C GLU A 316 22.25 -8.53 31.33
N GLN A 317 21.50 -8.72 30.24
CA GLN A 317 20.43 -9.70 30.16
C GLN A 317 20.92 -11.11 29.78
N ARG A 318 22.21 -11.28 29.50
CA ARG A 318 22.79 -12.57 29.12
C ARG A 318 23.70 -13.12 30.20
N SER A 319 23.59 -14.40 30.47
CA SER A 319 24.45 -15.10 31.43
C SER A 319 25.21 -16.22 30.75
N VAL A 320 26.50 -16.41 31.10
CA VAL A 320 27.33 -17.46 30.50
C VAL A 320 27.92 -18.41 31.55
N THR A 321 27.55 -19.68 31.42
CA THR A 321 28.10 -20.78 32.22
C THR A 321 29.08 -21.60 31.36
N ILE A 322 30.27 -21.87 31.88
CA ILE A 322 31.25 -22.73 31.20
C ILE A 322 31.13 -24.12 31.81
N ILE A 323 30.91 -25.13 30.97
CA ILE A 323 30.65 -26.51 31.38
C ILE A 323 31.60 -27.48 30.70
N ASN A 324 31.96 -28.54 31.43
CA ASN A 324 32.69 -29.67 30.84
C ASN A 324 31.69 -30.57 30.10
N PRO A 325 32.03 -31.19 28.95
CA PRO A 325 31.12 -32.10 28.25
C PRO A 325 30.74 -33.34 29.07
N LYS A 326 31.48 -33.68 30.14
CA LYS A 326 31.18 -34.78 31.08
C LYS A 326 30.36 -34.36 32.31
N SER A 327 29.88 -33.12 32.37
CA SER A 327 29.08 -32.59 33.49
C SER A 327 27.74 -33.34 33.59
N LYS A 328 27.10 -33.30 34.77
CA LYS A 328 25.80 -33.98 35.00
C LYS A 328 24.64 -33.12 34.51
N ASP A 329 23.51 -33.75 34.18
CA ASP A 329 22.28 -33.10 33.67
C ASP A 329 21.74 -31.93 34.53
N ASN A 330 22.06 -31.87 35.82
CA ASN A 330 21.59 -30.79 36.69
C ASN A 330 22.27 -29.44 36.39
N ASP A 331 23.46 -29.45 35.79
CA ASP A 331 24.18 -28.25 35.32
C ASP A 331 23.69 -27.79 33.94
N LEU A 332 22.77 -28.55 33.33
CA LEU A 332 22.25 -28.34 31.98
C LEU A 332 20.79 -27.83 31.95
N LYS A 333 20.24 -27.47 33.13
CA LYS A 333 18.89 -26.91 33.25
C LYS A 333 18.88 -25.43 32.90
N ASP A 334 17.79 -24.99 32.26
CA ASP A 334 17.52 -23.58 31.91
C ASP A 334 18.56 -22.94 30.97
N ILE A 335 19.15 -23.73 30.06
CA ILE A 335 20.03 -23.26 28.98
C ILE A 335 19.22 -22.99 27.71
N ASP A 336 19.31 -21.76 27.20
CA ASP A 336 18.64 -21.34 25.97
C ASP A 336 19.51 -21.56 24.72
N LEU A 337 20.83 -21.59 24.88
CA LEU A 337 21.79 -21.72 23.78
C LEU A 337 23.08 -22.42 24.22
N MET A 338 23.63 -23.28 23.35
CA MET A 338 24.92 -23.95 23.59
C MET A 338 25.99 -23.56 22.57
N ILE A 339 27.16 -23.14 23.06
CA ILE A 339 28.37 -22.97 22.26
C ILE A 339 29.24 -24.20 22.45
N LEU A 340 29.54 -24.91 21.37
CA LEU A 340 30.32 -26.14 21.36
C LEU A 340 31.72 -25.83 20.85
N TYR A 341 32.70 -25.84 21.74
CA TYR A 341 34.07 -25.47 21.41
C TYR A 341 34.92 -26.72 21.14
N GLN A 342 35.34 -26.88 19.89
CA GLN A 342 36.14 -27.98 19.34
C GLN A 342 35.67 -29.39 19.75
N PRO A 343 34.51 -29.85 19.26
CA PRO A 343 33.90 -31.11 19.71
C PRO A 343 34.79 -32.35 19.52
N THR A 344 34.80 -33.21 20.55
CA THR A 344 35.43 -34.52 20.59
C THR A 344 34.42 -35.60 20.99
N PRO A 345 34.74 -36.91 20.95
CA PRO A 345 33.81 -37.96 21.37
C PRO A 345 33.23 -37.81 22.79
N THR A 346 33.83 -36.98 23.66
CA THR A 346 33.26 -36.70 24.98
C THR A 346 31.96 -35.90 24.92
N PHE A 347 31.66 -35.24 23.79
CA PHE A 347 30.47 -34.43 23.59
C PHE A 347 29.22 -35.24 23.23
N GLN A 348 29.28 -36.57 23.14
CA GLN A 348 28.15 -37.42 22.73
C GLN A 348 26.87 -37.09 23.52
N GLY A 349 26.93 -37.04 24.86
CA GLY A 349 25.76 -36.73 25.68
C GLY A 349 25.21 -35.32 25.47
N ILE A 350 26.06 -34.35 25.15
CA ILE A 350 25.66 -32.97 24.84
C ILE A 350 24.92 -32.91 23.51
N TYR A 351 25.43 -33.59 22.47
CA TYR A 351 24.72 -33.67 21.19
C TYR A 351 23.41 -34.46 21.28
N ASP A 352 23.36 -35.52 22.11
CA ASP A 352 22.13 -36.26 22.37
C ASP A 352 21.07 -35.35 23.03
N LEU A 353 21.49 -34.50 23.98
CA LEU A 353 20.64 -33.49 24.61
C LEU A 353 20.16 -32.42 23.61
N ILE A 354 21.06 -31.89 22.78
CA ILE A 354 20.73 -30.92 21.73
C ILE A 354 19.72 -31.49 20.75
N ALA A 355 19.90 -32.76 20.34
CA ALA A 355 18.97 -33.44 19.44
C ALA A 355 17.60 -33.66 20.08
N LYS A 356 17.55 -33.97 21.39
CA LYS A 356 16.31 -34.19 22.13
C LYS A 356 15.54 -32.89 22.41
N SER A 357 16.25 -31.85 22.81
CA SER A 357 15.67 -30.58 23.30
C SER A 357 15.67 -29.45 22.28
N ASN A 358 16.20 -29.68 21.07
CA ASN A 358 16.30 -28.68 19.98
C ASN A 358 16.96 -27.36 20.40
N ILE A 359 17.99 -27.44 21.24
CA ILE A 359 18.70 -26.25 21.74
C ILE A 359 19.48 -25.62 20.57
N PRO A 360 19.34 -24.31 20.30
CA PRO A 360 20.18 -23.59 19.35
C PRO A 360 21.67 -23.76 19.65
N THR A 361 22.48 -23.93 18.61
CA THR A 361 23.91 -24.22 18.78
C THR A 361 24.82 -23.29 18.00
N PHE A 362 25.96 -22.95 18.60
CA PHE A 362 27.09 -22.36 17.90
C PHE A 362 28.28 -23.30 18.00
N THR A 363 28.64 -23.97 16.90
CA THR A 363 29.79 -24.88 16.87
C THR A 363 31.03 -24.13 16.41
N ILE A 364 32.07 -24.08 17.24
CA ILE A 364 33.37 -23.50 16.89
C ILE A 364 34.36 -24.64 16.73
N THR A 365 34.95 -24.78 15.55
CA THR A 365 35.90 -25.85 15.22
C THR A 365 37.32 -25.31 15.12
N GLY A 366 38.31 -26.20 15.04
CA GLY A 366 39.73 -25.86 15.03
C GLY A 366 40.61 -27.10 14.91
N PRO A 367 41.94 -26.96 15.09
CA PRO A 367 42.92 -28.05 14.98
C PRO A 367 42.61 -29.26 15.86
N LYS A 368 42.00 -29.08 17.04
CA LYS A 368 41.68 -30.17 18.00
C LYS A 368 40.30 -30.80 17.78
N THR A 369 39.54 -30.33 16.80
CA THR A 369 38.21 -30.89 16.50
C THR A 369 38.33 -32.31 15.95
N ASN A 370 37.55 -33.24 16.51
CA ASN A 370 37.48 -34.59 15.99
C ASN A 370 36.45 -34.67 14.86
N TRP A 371 36.91 -34.53 13.61
CA TRP A 371 36.04 -34.50 12.43
C TRP A 371 35.28 -35.80 12.17
N SER A 372 35.85 -36.97 12.50
CA SER A 372 35.14 -38.25 12.32
C SER A 372 33.96 -38.39 13.27
N PHE A 373 34.09 -37.88 14.50
CA PHE A 373 32.98 -37.76 15.45
C PHE A 373 31.98 -36.68 15.02
N LEU A 374 32.45 -35.46 14.73
CA LEU A 374 31.58 -34.33 14.43
C LEU A 374 30.74 -34.55 13.16
N ASN A 375 31.33 -35.15 12.11
CA ASN A 375 30.60 -35.51 10.89
C ASN A 375 29.54 -36.61 11.13
N LYS A 376 29.65 -37.39 12.21
CA LYS A 376 28.73 -38.49 12.53
C LYS A 376 27.60 -38.06 13.46
N VAL A 377 27.89 -37.18 14.43
CA VAL A 377 26.96 -36.86 15.52
C VAL A 377 25.89 -35.84 15.14
N GLN A 378 26.13 -35.04 14.09
CA GLN A 378 25.19 -34.06 13.53
C GLN A 378 25.10 -34.20 12.00
N ASN A 379 24.10 -33.57 11.38
CA ASN A 379 23.82 -33.67 9.94
C ASN A 379 23.62 -32.31 9.24
N SER A 380 24.14 -31.24 9.83
CA SER A 380 24.06 -29.87 9.36
C SER A 380 25.16 -29.52 8.37
N PHE A 381 26.37 -30.03 8.58
CA PHE A 381 27.53 -29.86 7.72
C PHE A 381 28.49 -31.04 7.83
N THR A 382 29.36 -31.20 6.84
CA THR A 382 30.46 -32.16 6.86
C THR A 382 31.75 -31.51 6.40
N LYS A 383 32.89 -31.99 6.90
CA LYS A 383 34.21 -31.60 6.39
C LYS A 383 35.09 -32.81 6.16
N ASN A 384 35.70 -32.88 4.98
CA ASN A 384 36.71 -33.88 4.66
C ASN A 384 38.09 -33.37 5.05
N SER A 385 38.43 -33.45 6.33
CA SER A 385 39.68 -32.91 6.88
C SER A 385 40.90 -33.76 6.50
N PHE A 386 41.98 -33.10 6.08
CA PHE A 386 43.28 -33.71 5.81
C PHE A 386 44.18 -33.80 7.05
N GLY A 387 43.73 -33.30 8.21
CA GLY A 387 44.48 -33.31 9.47
C GLY A 387 45.71 -32.39 9.49
N GLN A 388 45.81 -31.47 8.53
CA GLN A 388 46.84 -30.44 8.47
C GLN A 388 46.25 -29.10 8.89
N SER A 389 46.87 -28.46 9.89
CA SER A 389 46.53 -27.10 10.32
C SER A 389 47.06 -26.07 9.32
N GLU A 390 46.30 -25.00 9.08
CA GLU A 390 46.68 -23.87 8.23
C GLU A 390 46.06 -22.57 8.76
N GLU A 391 46.74 -21.46 8.51
CA GLU A 391 46.23 -20.11 8.80
C GLU A 391 45.28 -19.63 7.70
N VAL A 392 44.10 -19.17 8.10
CA VAL A 392 43.05 -18.66 7.19
C VAL A 392 42.69 -17.23 7.53
N ILE A 393 42.67 -16.38 6.53
CA ILE A 393 42.26 -14.98 6.66
C ILE A 393 40.75 -14.89 6.35
N PRO A 394 39.95 -14.19 7.18
CA PRO A 394 38.53 -13.98 6.90
C PRO A 394 38.34 -13.03 5.71
N SER A 395 37.39 -13.36 4.84
CA SER A 395 36.88 -12.44 3.82
C SER A 395 35.39 -12.24 4.02
N LEU A 396 34.92 -10.99 4.05
CA LEU A 396 33.49 -10.71 4.21
C LEU A 396 32.71 -11.11 2.96
N ASN A 397 31.62 -11.86 3.13
CA ASN A 397 30.67 -12.09 2.06
C ASN A 397 29.65 -10.94 1.99
N ASN A 398 29.80 -10.06 1.00
CA ASN A 398 28.90 -8.92 0.78
C ASN A 398 27.45 -9.30 0.45
N SER A 399 27.16 -10.58 0.22
CA SER A 399 25.80 -11.08 -0.04
C SER A 399 25.07 -11.51 1.24
N PHE A 400 25.72 -11.45 2.40
CA PHE A 400 25.13 -11.84 3.68
C PHE A 400 24.00 -10.89 4.10
N GLY A 401 22.83 -11.44 4.46
CA GLY A 401 21.61 -10.66 4.69
C GLY A 401 20.84 -10.97 5.99
N LYS A 402 21.29 -11.91 6.84
CA LYS A 402 20.55 -12.28 8.06
C LYS A 402 20.41 -11.16 9.09
N PHE A 403 21.40 -10.27 9.20
CA PHE A 403 21.37 -9.08 10.05
C PHE A 403 22.41 -8.05 9.59
N ILE A 404 22.21 -6.79 9.98
CA ILE A 404 23.14 -5.70 9.69
C ILE A 404 24.41 -5.91 10.52
N LEU A 405 25.57 -5.91 9.89
CA LEU A 405 26.86 -6.05 10.56
C LEU A 405 27.32 -4.71 11.16
N PRO A 406 28.06 -4.72 12.28
CA PRO A 406 28.80 -3.53 12.71
C PRO A 406 29.92 -3.21 11.71
N GLU A 407 30.49 -2.01 11.76
CA GLU A 407 31.51 -1.54 10.80
C GLU A 407 32.89 -2.21 11.03
N ILE A 408 32.99 -3.53 10.88
CA ILE A 408 34.24 -4.29 11.06
C ILE A 408 34.93 -4.49 9.71
N GLN A 409 36.23 -4.17 9.65
CA GLN A 409 37.11 -4.47 8.52
C GLN A 409 37.83 -5.80 8.77
N PHE A 410 37.18 -6.91 8.40
CA PHE A 410 37.71 -8.26 8.64
C PHE A 410 39.06 -8.50 7.94
N GLU A 411 39.35 -7.77 6.87
CA GLU A 411 40.60 -7.87 6.12
C GLU A 411 41.82 -7.47 6.97
N ASN A 412 41.62 -6.66 8.00
CA ASN A 412 42.69 -6.23 8.93
C ASN A 412 42.84 -7.16 10.14
N PHE A 413 41.99 -8.19 10.25
CA PHE A 413 42.00 -9.09 11.38
C PHE A 413 43.10 -10.16 11.23
N PRO A 414 43.78 -10.53 12.33
CA PRO A 414 44.73 -11.63 12.32
C PRO A 414 44.09 -12.94 11.81
N PRO A 415 44.86 -13.82 11.15
CA PRO A 415 44.33 -15.09 10.67
C PRO A 415 43.84 -15.98 11.82
N LEU A 416 42.82 -16.77 11.51
CA LEU A 416 42.38 -17.89 12.35
C LEU A 416 43.16 -19.15 11.99
N GLU A 417 43.10 -20.14 12.86
CA GLU A 417 43.72 -21.44 12.62
C GLU A 417 42.65 -22.52 12.42
N THR A 418 42.78 -23.33 11.38
CA THR A 418 41.80 -24.38 11.05
C THR A 418 42.46 -25.61 10.43
N ASN A 419 41.70 -26.69 10.30
CA ASN A 419 42.14 -27.88 9.58
C ASN A 419 41.77 -27.77 8.09
N LEU A 420 42.72 -28.01 7.18
CA LEU A 420 42.47 -28.05 5.73
C LEU A 420 41.51 -29.18 5.35
N GLY A 421 40.64 -28.91 4.37
CA GLY A 421 39.68 -29.89 3.85
C GLY A 421 38.45 -29.23 3.25
N GLU A 422 37.79 -29.94 2.33
CA GLU A 422 36.54 -29.50 1.69
C GLU A 422 35.38 -29.51 2.69
N THR A 423 34.61 -28.44 2.72
CA THR A 423 33.46 -28.26 3.62
C THR A 423 32.15 -28.25 2.82
N MET A 424 31.18 -29.05 3.25
CA MET A 424 29.84 -29.08 2.67
C MET A 424 28.81 -28.75 3.73
N ILE A 425 28.06 -27.67 3.54
CA ILE A 425 26.92 -27.33 4.39
C ILE A 425 25.66 -27.93 3.76
N ILE A 426 24.97 -28.81 4.50
CA ILE A 426 23.84 -29.62 4.02
C ILE A 426 22.52 -28.86 4.19
N LYS A 427 22.40 -28.03 5.24
CA LYS A 427 21.19 -27.28 5.57
C LYS A 427 21.16 -25.92 4.86
N SER A 428 19.97 -25.29 4.84
CA SER A 428 19.82 -23.91 4.36
C SER A 428 20.73 -23.00 5.17
N HIS A 429 21.51 -22.15 4.50
CA HIS A 429 22.53 -21.36 5.16
C HIS A 429 22.87 -20.07 4.40
N GLU A 430 23.46 -19.12 5.13
CA GLU A 430 24.16 -17.97 4.58
C GLU A 430 25.58 -17.92 5.17
N VAL A 431 26.57 -17.78 4.28
CA VAL A 431 27.98 -17.63 4.66
C VAL A 431 28.25 -16.16 4.95
N LEU A 432 28.67 -15.85 6.17
CA LEU A 432 29.06 -14.51 6.60
C LEU A 432 30.54 -14.23 6.23
N LEU A 433 31.43 -15.17 6.53
CA LEU A 433 32.86 -15.07 6.21
C LEU A 433 33.30 -16.25 5.37
N SER A 434 34.12 -15.99 4.34
CA SER A 434 34.83 -16.98 3.51
C SER A 434 36.29 -17.10 3.93
N GLN A 435 36.98 -18.15 3.50
CA GLN A 435 38.39 -18.40 3.78
C GLN A 435 39.31 -17.90 2.65
N ILE A 436 40.33 -17.12 3.00
CA ILE A 436 41.46 -16.80 2.13
C ILE A 436 42.70 -17.54 2.63
N ILE A 437 43.38 -18.25 1.72
CA ILE A 437 44.66 -18.91 1.97
C ILE A 437 45.71 -18.37 1.02
N LYS A 438 46.83 -17.87 1.55
CA LYS A 438 47.97 -17.32 0.77
C LYS A 438 47.53 -16.29 -0.28
N GLY A 439 46.53 -15.46 0.06
CA GLY A 439 46.01 -14.39 -0.79
C GLY A 439 44.96 -14.81 -1.82
N ASN A 440 44.57 -16.08 -1.89
CA ASN A 440 43.51 -16.55 -2.78
C ASN A 440 42.25 -16.91 -1.97
N ASP A 441 41.10 -16.42 -2.40
CA ASP A 441 39.79 -16.89 -1.91
C ASP A 441 39.55 -18.30 -2.48
N ILE A 442 39.43 -19.27 -1.57
CA ILE A 442 39.22 -20.68 -1.94
C ILE A 442 37.74 -21.07 -1.98
N GLY A 443 36.82 -20.13 -1.72
CA GLY A 443 35.37 -20.36 -1.75
C GLY A 443 34.83 -21.21 -0.59
N GLU A 444 35.68 -21.56 0.38
CA GLU A 444 35.31 -22.34 1.56
C GLU A 444 34.71 -21.43 2.65
N PRO A 445 33.63 -21.85 3.33
CA PRO A 445 33.02 -21.06 4.40
C PRO A 445 33.92 -21.01 5.63
N LEU A 446 34.09 -19.83 6.23
CA LEU A 446 34.73 -19.63 7.53
C LEU A 446 33.69 -19.50 8.64
N LEU A 447 32.67 -18.66 8.46
CA LEU A 447 31.58 -18.47 9.42
C LEU A 447 30.25 -18.52 8.67
N ALA A 448 29.38 -19.45 9.05
CA ALA A 448 28.08 -19.62 8.42
C ALA A 448 26.95 -19.69 9.46
N LEU A 449 25.79 -19.18 9.07
CA LEU A 449 24.55 -19.24 9.85
C LEU A 449 23.55 -20.11 9.10
N LEU A 450 22.98 -21.08 9.80
CA LEU A 450 22.17 -22.17 9.26
C LEU A 450 20.76 -22.09 9.82
N ASP A 451 19.79 -22.12 8.92
CA ASP A 451 18.37 -22.25 9.25
C ASP A 451 18.02 -23.75 9.26
N MET A 452 17.75 -24.33 10.44
CA MET A 452 17.16 -25.66 10.54
C MET A 452 15.68 -25.60 10.88
N ASP A 453 14.95 -26.67 10.53
CA ASP A 453 13.49 -26.77 10.72
C ASP A 453 13.00 -26.46 12.14
N LYS A 454 13.81 -26.70 13.19
CA LYS A 454 13.39 -26.60 14.60
C LYS A 454 14.32 -25.76 15.49
N ARG A 455 15.47 -25.33 14.98
CA ARG A 455 16.48 -24.57 15.71
C ARG A 455 17.36 -23.81 14.73
N ARG A 456 18.03 -22.76 15.18
CA ARG A 456 19.08 -22.09 14.40
C ARG A 456 20.44 -22.62 14.84
N GLU A 457 21.37 -22.69 13.89
CA GLU A 457 22.74 -23.07 14.15
C GLU A 457 23.71 -22.06 13.55
N ALA A 458 24.87 -21.91 14.17
CA ALA A 458 26.00 -21.21 13.59
C ALA A 458 27.22 -22.12 13.65
N VAL A 459 28.12 -21.97 12.68
CA VAL A 459 29.38 -22.72 12.66
C VAL A 459 30.54 -21.80 12.28
N LEU A 460 31.60 -21.84 13.08
CA LEU A 460 32.88 -21.20 12.80
C LEU A 460 33.93 -22.28 12.51
N PHE A 461 34.53 -22.22 11.33
CA PHE A 461 35.57 -23.12 10.85
C PHE A 461 36.98 -22.61 11.18
N GLY A 462 37.22 -22.26 12.45
CA GLY A 462 38.53 -21.86 12.93
C GLY A 462 38.53 -21.38 14.38
N GLU A 463 39.71 -21.38 15.00
CA GLU A 463 39.96 -20.86 16.34
C GLU A 463 40.83 -19.60 16.31
N ASN A 464 40.99 -18.94 17.47
CA ASN A 464 41.74 -17.72 17.72
C ASN A 464 40.99 -16.39 17.51
N ILE A 465 39.65 -16.40 17.64
CA ILE A 465 38.84 -15.17 17.61
C ILE A 465 39.16 -14.20 18.76
N TRP A 466 39.84 -14.64 19.82
CA TRP A 466 40.40 -13.73 20.83
C TRP A 466 41.37 -12.69 20.21
N LYS A 467 42.10 -13.07 19.15
CA LYS A 467 42.98 -12.15 18.42
C LYS A 467 42.17 -11.06 17.72
N TRP A 468 40.98 -11.39 17.21
CA TRP A 468 40.07 -10.42 16.58
C TRP A 468 39.54 -9.40 17.59
N ARG A 469 39.15 -9.84 18.79
CA ARG A 469 38.71 -8.92 19.86
C ARG A 469 39.82 -7.97 20.31
N VAL A 470 41.07 -8.47 20.38
CA VAL A 470 42.25 -7.64 20.68
C VAL A 470 42.57 -6.68 19.53
N GLN A 471 42.44 -7.12 18.28
CA GLN A 471 42.62 -6.28 17.09
C GLN A 471 41.64 -5.10 17.09
N ASN A 472 40.36 -5.36 17.38
CA ASN A 472 39.36 -4.30 17.49
C ASN A 472 39.78 -3.24 18.52
N TYR A 473 40.18 -3.66 19.72
CA TYR A 473 40.68 -2.72 20.74
C TYR A 473 41.90 -1.93 20.28
N ARG A 474 42.82 -2.54 19.53
CA ARG A 474 43.98 -1.83 18.98
C ARG A 474 43.56 -0.72 18.02
N GLU A 475 42.55 -0.97 17.19
CA GLU A 475 42.07 -0.03 16.17
C GLU A 475 41.15 1.05 16.75
N ARG A 476 40.26 0.70 17.69
CA ARG A 476 39.16 1.56 18.16
C ARG A 476 39.19 1.94 19.63
N GLN A 477 40.13 1.38 20.40
CA GLN A 477 40.27 1.58 21.85
C GLN A 477 39.04 1.16 22.67
N ASN A 478 38.17 0.33 22.10
CA ASN A 478 37.00 -0.26 22.76
C ASN A 478 36.78 -1.70 22.25
N PHE A 479 35.74 -2.38 22.74
CA PHE A 479 35.39 -3.74 22.30
C PHE A 479 34.02 -3.82 21.60
N GLU A 480 33.40 -2.68 21.34
CA GLU A 480 31.97 -2.56 21.04
C GLU A 480 31.58 -3.32 19.78
N ASP A 481 32.28 -3.16 18.66
CA ASP A 481 31.86 -3.83 17.41
C ASP A 481 32.03 -5.35 17.47
N PHE A 482 33.11 -5.83 18.10
CA PHE A 482 33.30 -7.27 18.25
C PHE A 482 32.24 -7.86 19.18
N ASP A 483 31.98 -7.18 20.31
CA ASP A 483 30.97 -7.60 21.27
C ASP A 483 29.56 -7.52 20.64
N GLU A 484 29.29 -6.54 19.78
CA GLU A 484 28.05 -6.42 18.98
C GLU A 484 27.93 -7.52 17.94
N LEU A 485 28.99 -7.88 17.22
CA LEU A 485 28.99 -8.99 16.26
C LEU A 485 28.61 -10.30 16.95
N ILE A 486 29.30 -10.64 18.04
CA ILE A 486 28.96 -11.82 18.86
C ILE A 486 27.53 -11.69 19.38
N GLY A 487 27.14 -10.48 19.81
CA GLY A 487 25.82 -10.21 20.32
C GLY A 487 24.70 -10.45 19.31
N LYS A 488 24.93 -10.14 18.03
CA LYS A 488 24.02 -10.40 16.90
C LYS A 488 23.97 -11.87 16.53
N ILE A 489 25.08 -12.60 16.60
CA ILE A 489 25.10 -14.06 16.41
C ILE A 489 24.27 -14.75 17.50
N ILE A 490 24.48 -14.38 18.77
CA ILE A 490 23.69 -14.91 19.88
C ILE A 490 22.21 -14.57 19.72
N PHE A 491 21.88 -13.35 19.31
CA PHE A 491 20.51 -12.94 19.04
C PHE A 491 19.88 -13.75 17.90
N TYR A 492 20.61 -13.91 16.79
CA TYR A 492 20.15 -14.75 15.68
C TYR A 492 19.81 -16.16 16.17
N LEU A 493 20.63 -16.74 17.03
CA LEU A 493 20.43 -18.08 17.59
C LEU A 493 19.33 -18.13 18.67
N SER A 494 19.14 -17.06 19.45
CA SER A 494 18.11 -16.98 20.51
C SER A 494 16.71 -16.76 19.95
N ILE A 495 16.60 -16.23 18.73
CA ILE A 495 15.34 -16.21 17.97
C ILE A 495 14.99 -17.66 17.62
N SER A 496 14.37 -18.35 18.57
CA SER A 496 13.45 -19.42 18.24
C SER A 496 12.29 -18.74 17.51
N GLU A 497 12.18 -18.96 16.20
CA GLU A 497 10.82 -18.98 15.67
C GLU A 497 10.20 -20.24 16.25
N PRO A 498 9.20 -20.15 17.13
CA PRO A 498 8.31 -21.29 17.24
C PRO A 498 7.82 -21.49 15.80
N LYS A 499 7.78 -22.75 15.34
CA LYS A 499 6.97 -23.14 14.19
C LYS A 499 5.51 -22.81 14.52
N ASN A 500 5.21 -21.52 14.45
CA ASN A 500 3.93 -20.93 14.73
C ASN A 500 3.16 -21.14 13.45
N ARG A 501 2.30 -22.16 13.48
CA ARG A 501 1.30 -22.39 12.46
C ARG A 501 0.39 -21.18 12.24
N LEU A 502 0.41 -20.20 13.14
CA LEU A 502 -0.28 -18.92 13.03
C LEU A 502 0.73 -17.77 13.28
N VAL A 503 1.12 -17.06 12.23
CA VAL A 503 2.06 -15.91 12.30
C VAL A 503 1.26 -14.62 12.17
N LEU A 504 1.30 -13.77 13.21
CA LEU A 504 0.67 -12.46 13.21
C LEU A 504 1.65 -11.41 12.69
N ASN A 505 1.17 -10.53 11.82
CA ASN A 505 1.90 -9.34 11.39
C ASN A 505 0.96 -8.13 11.46
N TYR A 506 1.27 -7.23 12.38
CA TYR A 506 0.50 -6.04 12.70
C TYR A 506 1.42 -4.97 13.30
N GLU A 507 1.04 -3.71 13.15
CA GLU A 507 1.68 -2.59 13.84
C GLU A 507 1.04 -2.39 15.23
N SER A 508 1.85 -2.06 16.24
CA SER A 508 1.35 -1.76 17.59
C SER A 508 0.52 -0.46 17.62
N PHE A 509 0.58 0.36 16.58
CA PHE A 509 -0.21 1.58 16.43
C PHE A 509 -0.61 1.82 14.97
N TYR A 510 -1.80 2.37 14.75
CA TYR A 510 -2.22 2.89 13.44
C TYR A 510 -2.77 4.30 13.60
N ASP A 511 -2.48 5.16 12.63
CA ASP A 511 -3.14 6.46 12.52
C ASP A 511 -4.57 6.25 12.00
N GLN A 512 -5.56 6.89 12.64
CA GLN A 512 -6.93 6.83 12.15
C GLN A 512 -7.02 7.37 10.70
N GLY A 513 -7.69 6.63 9.82
CA GLY A 513 -7.87 7.00 8.40
C GLY A 513 -6.78 6.50 7.45
N LYS A 514 -5.61 6.06 7.96
CA LYS A 514 -4.64 5.28 7.18
C LYS A 514 -5.04 3.81 7.13
N GLU A 515 -4.38 3.02 6.26
CA GLU A 515 -4.63 1.59 6.11
C GLU A 515 -4.26 0.81 7.39
N ALA A 516 -5.22 0.69 8.32
CA ALA A 516 -5.11 -0.16 9.49
C ALA A 516 -5.51 -1.58 9.13
N LYS A 517 -4.57 -2.51 9.22
CA LYS A 517 -4.80 -3.92 8.89
C LYS A 517 -3.99 -4.86 9.76
N ILE A 518 -4.58 -5.99 10.10
CA ILE A 518 -3.87 -7.11 10.72
C ILE A 518 -3.77 -8.21 9.67
N SER A 519 -2.55 -8.71 9.46
CA SER A 519 -2.27 -9.81 8.54
C SER A 519 -1.81 -11.05 9.29
N VAL A 520 -2.27 -12.21 8.82
CA VAL A 520 -1.98 -13.51 9.41
C VAL A 520 -1.51 -14.46 8.33
N THR A 521 -0.44 -15.19 8.60
CA THR A 521 -0.06 -16.35 7.77
C THR A 521 -0.34 -17.62 8.55
N TYR A 522 -1.16 -18.51 7.97
CA TYR A 522 -1.51 -19.79 8.57
C TYR A 522 -0.88 -20.96 7.81
N PHE A 523 -0.38 -21.94 8.55
CA PHE A 523 0.18 -23.18 8.04
C PHE A 523 -0.54 -24.39 8.65
N ASP A 524 -0.83 -25.38 7.83
CA ASP A 524 -1.42 -26.65 8.27
C ASP A 524 -0.44 -27.50 9.10
N GLU A 525 -0.84 -28.72 9.49
CA GLU A 525 0.00 -29.63 10.27
C GLU A 525 1.28 -30.07 9.54
N SER A 526 1.29 -29.97 8.21
CA SER A 526 2.45 -30.26 7.35
C SER A 526 3.36 -29.04 7.13
N PHE A 527 3.03 -27.90 7.74
CA PHE A 527 3.69 -26.60 7.52
C PHE A 527 3.57 -26.06 6.10
N THR A 528 2.52 -26.47 5.39
CA THR A 528 2.18 -25.91 4.08
C THR A 528 1.17 -24.78 4.30
N PHE A 529 1.33 -23.70 3.54
CA PHE A 529 0.34 -22.62 3.55
C PHE A 529 -1.00 -23.16 3.08
N ASP A 530 -2.03 -23.02 3.91
CA ASP A 530 -3.39 -23.45 3.58
C ASP A 530 -4.20 -22.24 3.10
N PRO A 531 -4.56 -22.15 1.80
CA PRO A 531 -5.36 -21.06 1.25
C PRO A 531 -6.87 -21.18 1.53
N ASN A 532 -7.33 -22.30 2.10
CA ASN A 532 -8.76 -22.57 2.37
C ASN A 532 -9.13 -22.43 3.86
N ALA A 533 -8.18 -22.06 4.71
CA ALA A 533 -8.41 -21.91 6.14
C ALA A 533 -9.38 -20.76 6.44
N GLN A 534 -10.35 -21.01 7.32
CA GLN A 534 -11.23 -19.96 7.82
C GLN A 534 -10.64 -19.34 9.09
N ILE A 535 -10.33 -18.06 9.01
CA ILE A 535 -9.70 -17.29 10.08
C ILE A 535 -10.58 -16.10 10.45
N THR A 536 -10.89 -15.96 11.73
CA THR A 536 -11.61 -14.80 12.27
C THR A 536 -10.73 -14.02 13.24
N LEU A 537 -10.95 -12.71 13.29
CA LEU A 537 -10.30 -11.80 14.22
C LEU A 537 -11.37 -11.23 15.15
N GLU A 538 -11.29 -11.57 16.43
CA GLU A 538 -12.09 -10.97 17.50
C GLU A 538 -11.33 -9.78 18.06
N LEU A 539 -11.93 -8.60 18.00
CA LEU A 539 -11.39 -7.34 18.47
C LEU A 539 -12.17 -6.86 19.69
N LYS A 540 -11.48 -6.44 20.75
CA LYS A 540 -12.08 -5.88 21.96
C LYS A 540 -11.45 -4.54 22.32
N ARG A 541 -12.27 -3.50 22.44
CA ARG A 541 -11.81 -2.19 22.91
C ARG A 541 -11.67 -2.19 24.43
N ARG A 542 -10.58 -1.63 24.97
CA ARG A 542 -10.33 -1.64 26.43
C ARG A 542 -11.19 -0.66 27.22
N ASP A 543 -11.53 0.48 26.64
CA ASP A 543 -12.24 1.56 27.36
C ASP A 543 -13.66 1.16 27.76
N ASP A 544 -14.41 0.59 26.81
CA ASP A 544 -15.84 0.28 26.94
C ASP A 544 -16.13 -1.23 26.86
N GLY A 545 -15.12 -2.06 26.58
CA GLY A 545 -15.25 -3.51 26.47
C GLY A 545 -15.99 -3.99 25.22
N THR A 546 -16.30 -3.11 24.27
CA THR A 546 -17.01 -3.46 23.03
C THR A 546 -16.21 -4.47 22.21
N ALA A 547 -16.88 -5.55 21.77
CA ALA A 547 -16.28 -6.63 20.99
C ALA A 547 -16.87 -6.67 19.58
N GLN A 548 -16.01 -6.88 18.58
CA GLN A 548 -16.37 -6.98 17.16
C GLN A 548 -15.60 -8.14 16.53
N GLU A 549 -16.25 -8.90 15.65
CA GLU A 549 -15.61 -9.99 14.92
C GLU A 549 -15.47 -9.64 13.44
N PHE A 550 -14.27 -9.84 12.89
CA PHE A 550 -13.93 -9.57 11.51
C PHE A 550 -13.49 -10.87 10.81
N PRO A 551 -14.09 -11.24 9.67
CA PRO A 551 -13.53 -12.31 8.84
C PRO A 551 -12.22 -11.83 8.20
N MET A 552 -11.20 -12.69 8.20
CA MET A 552 -9.95 -12.40 7.51
C MET A 552 -9.98 -12.93 6.07
N LEU A 553 -9.70 -12.07 5.09
CA LEU A 553 -9.78 -12.40 3.67
C LEU A 553 -8.40 -12.75 3.11
N LEU A 554 -8.34 -13.80 2.27
CA LEU A 554 -7.10 -14.22 1.62
C LEU A 554 -6.60 -13.15 0.64
N LYS A 555 -5.34 -12.74 0.78
CA LYS A 555 -4.64 -11.83 -0.12
C LYS A 555 -3.19 -12.27 -0.30
N GLY A 556 -2.89 -12.88 -1.45
CA GLY A 556 -1.58 -13.46 -1.71
C GLY A 556 -1.34 -14.70 -0.85
N ARG A 557 -0.35 -14.64 0.06
CA ARG A 557 0.02 -15.73 0.99
C ARG A 557 -0.33 -15.43 2.45
N SER A 558 -1.26 -14.50 2.68
CA SER A 558 -1.70 -14.09 4.01
C SER A 558 -3.19 -13.79 4.03
N TYR A 559 -3.81 -13.90 5.19
CA TYR A 559 -5.16 -13.48 5.48
C TYR A 559 -5.12 -12.07 6.10
N GLU A 560 -5.90 -11.11 5.59
CA GLU A 560 -5.93 -9.74 6.09
C GLU A 560 -7.33 -9.39 6.65
N ALA A 561 -7.37 -8.68 7.78
CA ALA A 561 -8.56 -8.00 8.28
C ALA A 561 -8.41 -6.49 8.05
N ASP A 562 -9.42 -5.86 7.44
CA ASP A 562 -9.51 -4.41 7.29
C ASP A 562 -10.08 -3.78 8.56
N LEU A 563 -9.29 -2.91 9.18
CA LEU A 563 -9.59 -2.25 10.45
C LEU A 563 -9.69 -0.72 10.29
N ASN A 564 -9.92 -0.22 9.08
CA ASN A 564 -9.91 1.21 8.77
C ASN A 564 -11.00 2.02 9.47
N ASN A 565 -12.09 1.38 9.90
CA ASN A 565 -13.26 2.05 10.49
C ASN A 565 -13.27 2.03 12.03
N LEU A 566 -12.13 1.76 12.66
CA LEU A 566 -12.01 1.78 14.12
C LEU A 566 -11.88 3.21 14.66
N SER A 567 -12.53 3.46 15.79
CA SER A 567 -12.38 4.70 16.55
C SER A 567 -11.02 4.76 17.26
N PRO A 568 -10.54 5.94 17.67
CA PRO A 568 -9.36 6.04 18.51
C PRO A 568 -9.51 5.31 19.85
N GLY A 569 -8.45 4.64 20.27
CA GLY A 569 -8.41 3.89 21.53
C GLY A 569 -7.40 2.74 21.56
N GLU A 570 -7.37 2.02 22.67
CA GLU A 570 -6.61 0.78 22.84
C GLU A 570 -7.47 -0.45 22.54
N TYR A 571 -6.92 -1.39 21.78
CA TYR A 571 -7.60 -2.59 21.34
C TYR A 571 -6.77 -3.85 21.66
N ASP A 572 -7.41 -4.81 22.31
CA ASP A 572 -6.93 -6.19 22.40
C ASP A 572 -7.58 -6.98 21.26
N PHE A 573 -6.83 -7.82 20.54
CA PHE A 573 -7.40 -8.68 19.50
C PHE A 573 -6.97 -10.13 19.69
N THR A 574 -7.78 -11.05 19.18
CA THR A 574 -7.52 -12.48 19.14
C THR A 574 -7.89 -13.02 17.77
N VAL A 575 -6.91 -13.57 17.07
CA VAL A 575 -7.11 -14.29 15.81
C VAL A 575 -7.35 -15.75 16.12
N LYS A 576 -8.37 -16.36 15.50
CA LYS A 576 -8.74 -17.76 15.66
C LYS A 576 -8.88 -18.44 14.30
N VAL A 577 -8.29 -19.62 14.17
CA VAL A 577 -8.53 -20.53 13.04
C VAL A 577 -9.67 -21.47 13.41
N ILE A 578 -10.78 -21.44 12.67
CA ILE A 578 -12.01 -22.17 13.01
C ILE A 578 -11.75 -23.68 13.09
N ASP A 579 -11.02 -24.23 12.12
CA ASP A 579 -10.76 -25.68 12.03
C ASP A 579 -9.51 -26.14 12.80
N GLY A 580 -8.65 -25.21 13.21
CA GLY A 580 -7.30 -25.51 13.71
C GLY A 580 -7.12 -25.47 15.22
N ASN A 581 -8.12 -25.04 16.01
CA ASN A 581 -8.00 -24.73 17.44
C ASN A 581 -6.82 -23.80 17.81
N LEU A 582 -6.23 -23.12 16.82
CA LEU A 582 -5.11 -22.22 17.01
C LEU A 582 -5.62 -20.80 17.19
N MET A 583 -5.14 -20.16 18.25
CA MET A 583 -5.41 -18.76 18.51
C MET A 583 -4.12 -18.02 18.83
N LYS A 584 -4.08 -16.74 18.45
CA LYS A 584 -3.07 -15.80 18.90
C LYS A 584 -3.70 -14.46 19.20
N SER A 585 -3.21 -13.82 20.24
CA SER A 585 -3.66 -12.51 20.64
C SER A 585 -2.55 -11.47 20.50
N GLY A 586 -2.96 -10.22 20.35
CA GLY A 586 -2.06 -9.08 20.35
C GLY A 586 -2.80 -7.83 20.81
N ARG A 587 -2.09 -6.70 20.82
CA ARG A 587 -2.62 -5.41 21.19
C ARG A 587 -2.12 -4.35 20.24
N PHE A 588 -2.99 -3.43 19.84
CA PHE A 588 -2.61 -2.22 19.12
C PHE A 588 -3.43 -1.02 19.62
N SER A 589 -3.03 0.17 19.21
CA SER A 589 -3.79 1.40 19.46
C SER A 589 -4.11 2.13 18.16
N ILE A 590 -5.33 2.65 18.05
CA ILE A 590 -5.69 3.60 17.00
C ILE A 590 -5.51 4.99 17.56
N MET A 591 -4.61 5.76 16.93
CA MET A 591 -4.31 7.12 17.32
C MET A 591 -5.33 8.06 16.69
N ASP A 592 -5.88 9.00 17.48
CA ASP A 592 -6.66 10.12 16.95
C ASP A 592 -5.72 11.09 16.24
N TYR A 593 -5.40 10.77 14.99
CA TYR A 593 -4.55 11.57 14.14
C TYR A 593 -5.38 12.08 12.97
N ASN A 594 -5.46 13.41 12.85
CA ASN A 594 -6.06 14.06 11.71
C ASN A 594 -4.97 14.79 10.95
N VAL A 595 -4.62 14.31 9.75
CA VAL A 595 -3.54 14.91 8.96
C VAL A 595 -3.93 16.29 8.45
N GLU A 596 -5.21 16.54 8.18
CA GLU A 596 -5.73 17.85 7.73
C GLU A 596 -5.52 18.96 8.76
N GLN A 597 -5.55 18.63 10.06
CA GLN A 597 -5.34 19.59 11.15
C GLN A 597 -3.89 20.12 11.22
N GLN A 598 -2.95 19.58 10.44
CA GLN A 598 -1.61 20.15 10.35
C GLN A 598 -1.53 21.40 9.48
N PHE A 599 -2.55 21.67 8.66
CA PHE A 599 -2.56 22.79 7.74
C PHE A 599 -3.46 23.91 8.28
N THR A 600 -2.94 25.13 8.30
CA THR A 600 -3.68 26.35 8.65
C THR A 600 -3.76 27.36 7.53
N THR A 601 -2.95 27.16 6.49
CA THR A 601 -2.84 28.04 5.33
C THR A 601 -3.09 27.27 4.05
N SER A 602 -3.67 27.95 3.08
CA SER A 602 -4.02 27.38 1.78
C SER A 602 -2.81 27.38 0.84
N ASP A 603 -2.59 26.27 0.11
CA ASP A 603 -1.56 26.18 -0.93
C ASP A 603 -2.05 26.72 -2.27
N GLN A 604 -2.15 28.05 -2.34
CA GLN A 604 -2.49 28.77 -3.57
C GLN A 604 -1.49 28.53 -4.71
N HIS A 605 -0.22 28.19 -4.40
CA HIS A 605 0.81 28.01 -5.42
C HIS A 605 0.58 26.74 -6.22
N LYS A 606 0.24 25.62 -5.55
CA LYS A 606 -0.12 24.37 -6.23
C LYS A 606 -1.43 24.50 -7.01
N LEU A 607 -2.44 25.14 -6.43
CA LEU A 607 -3.70 25.39 -7.12
C LEU A 607 -3.50 26.23 -8.38
N LYS A 608 -2.65 27.27 -8.31
CA LYS A 608 -2.32 28.09 -9.48
C LYS A 608 -1.62 27.27 -10.56
N ARG A 609 -0.62 26.47 -10.20
CA ARG A 609 0.06 25.58 -11.17
C ARG A 609 -0.91 24.63 -11.86
N LEU A 610 -1.83 24.02 -11.11
CA LEU A 610 -2.88 23.17 -11.67
C LEU A 610 -3.78 23.92 -12.67
N ALA A 611 -4.20 25.14 -12.34
CA ALA A 611 -5.01 25.98 -13.22
C ALA A 611 -4.27 26.33 -14.51
N ASP A 612 -3.02 26.77 -14.40
CA ASP A 612 -2.17 27.17 -15.53
C ASP A 612 -1.92 25.97 -16.47
N GLU A 613 -1.61 24.78 -15.93
CA GLU A 613 -1.33 23.59 -16.73
C GLU A 613 -2.58 23.02 -17.45
N THR A 614 -3.77 23.23 -16.91
CA THR A 614 -5.04 22.77 -17.51
C THR A 614 -5.72 23.81 -18.40
N GLY A 615 -5.14 25.01 -18.50
CA GLY A 615 -5.70 26.13 -19.28
C GLY A 615 -6.96 26.74 -18.65
N GLY A 616 -7.07 26.66 -17.32
CA GLY A 616 -8.04 27.40 -16.52
C GLY A 616 -7.42 28.65 -15.88
N SER A 617 -7.98 29.09 -14.75
CA SER A 617 -7.49 30.26 -14.00
C SER A 617 -7.83 30.12 -12.52
N LEU A 618 -6.97 30.67 -11.65
CA LEU A 618 -7.19 30.72 -10.20
C LEU A 618 -8.16 31.86 -9.85
N PHE A 619 -9.05 31.62 -8.89
CA PHE A 619 -9.97 32.62 -8.35
C PHE A 619 -10.01 32.57 -6.83
N TYR A 620 -10.48 33.66 -6.23
CA TYR A 620 -10.85 33.71 -4.81
C TYR A 620 -12.38 33.78 -4.63
N PRO A 621 -12.93 33.45 -3.46
CA PRO A 621 -14.37 33.53 -3.19
C PRO A 621 -14.98 34.91 -3.48
N SER A 622 -14.21 35.98 -3.28
CA SER A 622 -14.60 37.36 -3.63
C SER A 622 -14.69 37.63 -5.14
N GLU A 623 -14.09 36.79 -5.97
CA GLU A 623 -14.00 36.93 -7.43
C GLU A 623 -14.99 36.04 -8.19
N ILE A 624 -16.00 35.48 -7.49
CA ILE A 624 -16.97 34.54 -8.06
C ILE A 624 -17.69 35.09 -9.30
N VAL A 625 -17.97 36.39 -9.32
CA VAL A 625 -18.57 37.08 -10.47
C VAL A 625 -17.65 37.04 -11.69
N GLY A 626 -16.34 37.21 -11.48
CA GLY A 626 -15.32 37.10 -12.51
C GLY A 626 -15.20 35.67 -13.05
N LEU A 627 -15.28 34.66 -12.17
CA LEU A 627 -15.33 33.25 -12.56
C LEU A 627 -16.54 32.96 -13.46
N ILE A 628 -17.73 33.39 -13.05
CA ILE A 628 -18.97 33.21 -13.82
C ILE A 628 -18.83 33.83 -15.22
N GLY A 629 -18.32 35.07 -15.30
CA GLY A 629 -18.05 35.74 -16.57
C GLY A 629 -17.05 34.97 -17.44
N ASN A 630 -15.94 34.49 -16.86
CA ASN A 630 -14.94 33.70 -17.58
C ASN A 630 -15.55 32.42 -18.18
N LEU A 631 -16.30 31.66 -17.38
CA LEU A 631 -16.97 30.42 -17.83
C LEU A 631 -18.02 30.70 -18.92
N LYS A 632 -18.77 31.80 -18.79
CA LYS A 632 -19.78 32.24 -19.75
C LYS A 632 -19.19 32.65 -21.10
N ASP A 633 -18.06 33.33 -21.12
CA ASP A 633 -17.48 33.85 -22.36
C ASP A 633 -16.47 32.89 -23.00
N ASN A 634 -16.04 31.86 -22.26
CA ASN A 634 -15.07 30.89 -22.76
C ASN A 634 -15.63 30.08 -23.95
N ALA A 635 -14.95 30.19 -25.09
CA ALA A 635 -15.33 29.60 -26.36
C ALA A 635 -15.16 28.07 -26.42
N LYS A 636 -14.43 27.46 -25.48
CA LYS A 636 -14.30 26.00 -25.37
C LYS A 636 -15.62 25.33 -24.98
N PHE A 637 -16.48 26.02 -24.23
CA PHE A 637 -17.74 25.48 -23.70
C PHE A 637 -18.96 25.82 -24.56
N LYS A 638 -18.82 25.78 -25.89
CA LYS A 638 -19.95 26.03 -26.80
C LYS A 638 -20.79 24.76 -26.92
N PRO A 639 -22.14 24.86 -26.89
CA PRO A 639 -23.01 23.72 -27.13
C PRO A 639 -22.70 23.08 -28.48
N VAL A 640 -22.56 21.76 -28.50
CA VAL A 640 -22.35 21.00 -29.74
C VAL A 640 -23.68 20.49 -30.28
N GLN A 641 -23.88 20.63 -31.58
CA GLN A 641 -25.08 20.10 -32.23
C GLN A 641 -24.88 18.61 -32.51
N LYS A 642 -25.65 17.75 -31.85
CA LYS A 642 -25.70 16.32 -32.14
C LYS A 642 -26.92 15.99 -33.00
N SER A 643 -26.79 14.96 -33.83
CA SER A 643 -27.90 14.43 -34.63
C SER A 643 -28.24 13.02 -34.19
N ASN A 644 -29.50 12.76 -33.87
CA ASN A 644 -30.01 11.41 -33.74
C ASN A 644 -30.56 10.95 -35.10
N GLN A 645 -30.14 9.76 -35.55
CA GLN A 645 -30.56 9.20 -36.83
C GLN A 645 -31.60 8.12 -36.57
N ASN A 646 -32.87 8.44 -36.79
CA ASN A 646 -33.93 7.44 -36.74
C ASN A 646 -34.10 6.83 -38.14
N VAL A 647 -33.81 5.54 -38.26
CA VAL A 647 -33.87 4.80 -39.53
C VAL A 647 -35.14 3.95 -39.52
N VAL A 648 -36.16 4.40 -40.23
CA VAL A 648 -37.43 3.68 -40.33
C VAL A 648 -37.45 2.88 -41.64
N SER A 649 -37.69 1.57 -41.54
CA SER A 649 -37.78 0.70 -42.71
C SER A 649 -39.18 0.75 -43.30
N LEU A 650 -39.33 0.70 -44.62
CA LEU A 650 -40.64 0.78 -45.25
C LEU A 650 -41.54 -0.42 -44.90
N VAL A 651 -40.97 -1.58 -44.60
CA VAL A 651 -41.72 -2.75 -44.12
C VAL A 651 -42.48 -2.49 -42.82
N ASP A 652 -42.01 -1.56 -41.98
CA ASP A 652 -42.70 -1.20 -40.72
C ASP A 652 -43.98 -0.36 -40.96
N PHE A 653 -44.16 0.19 -42.17
CA PHE A 653 -45.37 0.92 -42.55
C PHE A 653 -46.52 -0.03 -42.89
N ARG A 654 -47.28 -0.45 -41.86
CA ARG A 654 -48.46 -1.33 -41.96
C ARG A 654 -49.52 -0.86 -42.98
N PHE A 655 -49.55 0.43 -43.30
CA PHE A 655 -50.47 0.99 -44.31
C PHE A 655 -50.20 0.46 -45.72
N LEU A 656 -48.93 0.25 -46.10
CA LEU A 656 -48.56 -0.30 -47.41
C LEU A 656 -49.07 -1.75 -47.57
N LEU A 657 -48.97 -2.55 -46.51
CA LEU A 657 -49.56 -3.89 -46.47
C LEU A 657 -51.08 -3.83 -46.64
N GLY A 658 -51.74 -2.87 -45.97
CA GLY A 658 -53.18 -2.63 -46.13
C GLY A 658 -53.58 -2.30 -47.57
N ILE A 659 -52.79 -1.48 -48.28
CA ILE A 659 -53.00 -1.16 -49.70
C ILE A 659 -52.89 -2.41 -50.57
N ILE A 660 -51.89 -3.28 -50.35
CA ILE A 660 -51.70 -4.51 -51.12
C ILE A 660 -52.90 -5.45 -50.92
N ILE A 661 -53.32 -5.65 -49.67
CA ILE A 661 -54.47 -6.48 -49.33
C ILE A 661 -55.75 -5.93 -49.97
N ALA A 662 -55.97 -4.61 -49.87
CA ALA A 662 -57.13 -3.96 -50.48
C ALA A 662 -57.11 -4.10 -52.01
N ALA A 663 -55.95 -3.94 -52.66
CA ALA A 663 -55.82 -4.09 -54.10
C ALA A 663 -56.19 -5.51 -54.57
N LEU A 664 -55.68 -6.54 -53.87
CA LEU A 664 -56.00 -7.94 -54.14
C LEU A 664 -57.47 -8.27 -53.85
N ALA A 665 -58.02 -7.76 -52.76
CA ALA A 665 -59.42 -7.98 -52.38
C ALA A 665 -60.39 -7.34 -53.38
N ILE A 666 -60.15 -6.08 -53.77
CA ILE A 666 -60.97 -5.38 -54.78
C ILE A 666 -60.82 -6.06 -56.14
N GLU A 667 -59.61 -6.47 -56.53
CA GLU A 667 -59.37 -7.23 -57.76
C GLU A 667 -60.22 -8.52 -57.78
N TRP A 668 -60.21 -9.28 -56.68
CA TRP A 668 -60.98 -10.52 -56.54
C TRP A 668 -62.49 -10.27 -56.59
N ILE A 669 -63.01 -9.25 -55.90
CA ILE A 669 -64.43 -8.88 -55.93
C ILE A 669 -64.88 -8.54 -57.35
N ILE A 670 -64.10 -7.70 -58.06
CA ILE A 670 -64.41 -7.30 -59.44
C ILE A 670 -64.39 -8.51 -60.36
N ARG A 671 -63.41 -9.40 -60.23
CA ARG A 671 -63.33 -10.64 -61.02
C ARG A 671 -64.54 -11.54 -60.78
N LYS A 672 -64.87 -11.80 -59.51
CA LYS A 672 -66.01 -12.65 -59.12
C LYS A 672 -67.36 -12.08 -59.59
N TYR A 673 -67.57 -10.77 -59.48
CA TYR A 673 -68.81 -10.12 -59.92
C TYR A 673 -69.01 -10.22 -61.45
N ASN A 674 -67.93 -10.22 -62.22
CA ASN A 674 -67.95 -10.32 -63.68
C ASN A 674 -67.82 -11.77 -64.20
N GLY A 675 -67.91 -12.79 -63.34
CA GLY A 675 -67.84 -14.20 -63.74
C GLY A 675 -66.46 -14.68 -64.19
N LEU A 676 -65.40 -13.94 -63.85
CA LEU A 676 -64.02 -14.28 -64.17
C LEU A 676 -63.45 -15.08 -62.98
N THR A 677 -63.35 -16.40 -63.09
CA THR A 677 -62.64 -17.23 -62.09
C THR A 677 -61.15 -17.20 -62.30
#